data_AF-A0A8J2W1B2-F1
#
_entry.id   AF-A0A8J2W1B2-F1
#
_cell.length_a   1.000
_cell.length_b   1.000
_cell.length_c   1.000
_cell.angle_alpha   90.00
_cell.angle_beta   90.00
_cell.angle_gamma   90.00
#
_symmetry.space_group_name_H-M   'P 1'
#
loop_
_entity.id
_entity.type
_entity.pdbx_description
1 polymer ?
#
loop_
_entity_poly.entity_id
_entity_poly.type
_entity_poly.pdbx_seq_one_letter_code
_entity_poly.pdbx_strand_id
1 'polypeptide(L)'
;MYRVLIFLVLTAHVFGVTPEPDTRESAREEKLRSALIDAFQNIKKASGKGGLDDDLASDLIGSRIAVPHMSKTEKTTADSFDLFADDDGLTFSEVFGDVETEKRVSTTEKSHNVQHIVKTTKPMEITTIKPNAVVKTTVPVRHVVETIEPKIQTAELNETVMMGLESMLRILDSEILMQQWDKLKHSVTGDCRKNLQEYVQGLHERRLWALKMEDSSGRYTSMFYWGNNYWTGSAELCSILNQHHTTHHSHTQNSSGSQIFSEWRQDVSVTGDGPPFSTAFYNVRMTVSTDVTEIIKTKRTLHLGLCLPSTCSREQVGHLVDNVRAPLLRHKVVAVRSPQLGGYSYIEDPTFQILLGVSCVVGALLIAATAYDMKIASDVRARRRRVHNMAAAESGHADLRLNMNGLDAITVSKGKSMYNVNNNIAINTNTSEERLTAETASTDEELKLSIWSELLLSFSMKANILQIFDQSVGSDTVPVVHGLRTFSMLWIIFGHTCIVVFKYADNTALRAVLEKSFWFQLILSAVYSVDTFFCLGGLLFSFLYFRTNAKGKLERLTKGRPKITAGLFQFLGLIGYRFARLTAPYLFMLGVVEVTMKWFAHNAVFEPPAHDHETCPHYWWRNVLYINTLFPVEQMCMLWSWYLSDDTQFYAVSAILLILATSHFKVSAIVTGVFFVSSLFTTGYVSYSSQHVPNGEDPFTQFDKIYDKPWTRLGPYLVGIATGWILFKTNLKINMSRVWWCVGWVVCAGVLLSLVFGLHGARLAGVTAAVFSALSHSLWAACISWVIIACSTGHGGWVRPLLSSPLLYPFSRVTYCTYLVHPVVLRYVAMHLTHPIHLGELLVFVLFLGLAVISFFLAFVISVAFEAPIVTMLKIISPQKKPHRV
;
A
#
# COMPACT_ATOMS: atom_id res chain seq x y z
N MET A 1 -2.33 12.22 13.56
CA MET A 1 -2.84 13.03 12.42
C MET A 1 -2.66 14.54 12.57
N TYR A 2 -3.04 15.18 13.69
CA TYR A 2 -2.79 16.62 13.96
C TYR A 2 -1.32 17.04 13.76
N ARG A 3 -0.39 16.19 14.23
CA ARG A 3 1.06 16.39 14.05
C ARG A 3 1.53 16.22 12.59
N VAL A 4 0.79 15.48 11.76
CA VAL A 4 1.10 15.21 10.34
C VAL A 4 0.67 16.38 9.47
N LEU A 5 -0.50 16.95 9.71
CA LEU A 5 -0.94 18.17 9.02
C LEU A 5 0.01 19.33 9.37
N ILE A 6 0.40 19.45 10.64
CA ILE A 6 1.38 20.42 11.10
C ILE A 6 2.75 20.17 10.44
N PHE A 7 3.21 18.92 10.37
CA PHE A 7 4.49 18.58 9.72
C PHE A 7 4.48 18.87 8.21
N LEU A 8 3.41 18.49 7.50
CA LEU A 8 3.27 18.75 6.06
C LEU A 8 3.16 20.26 5.76
N VAL A 9 2.39 21.00 6.56
CA VAL A 9 2.29 22.46 6.44
C VAL A 9 3.62 23.15 6.79
N LEU A 10 4.33 22.67 7.82
CA LEU A 10 5.66 23.19 8.17
C LEU A 10 6.71 22.87 7.11
N THR A 11 6.73 21.66 6.54
CA THR A 11 7.65 21.31 5.44
C THR A 11 7.35 22.10 4.17
N ALA A 12 6.07 22.34 3.85
CA ALA A 12 5.69 23.18 2.73
C ALA A 12 6.12 24.65 2.91
N HIS A 13 6.16 25.15 4.15
CA HIS A 13 6.68 26.49 4.47
C HIS A 13 8.21 26.56 4.52
N VAL A 14 8.89 25.50 4.94
CA VAL A 14 10.37 25.47 5.05
C VAL A 14 11.07 25.32 3.69
N PHE A 15 10.42 24.71 2.69
CA PHE A 15 10.99 24.50 1.36
C PHE A 15 10.51 25.48 0.27
N GLY A 16 9.75 26.52 0.63
CA GLY A 16 9.39 27.61 -0.27
C GLY A 16 10.57 28.56 -0.47
N VAL A 17 11.25 28.45 -1.61
CA VAL A 17 12.28 29.40 -2.06
C VAL A 17 11.70 30.81 -2.10
N THR A 18 12.23 31.70 -1.25
CA THR A 18 11.91 33.12 -1.19
C THR A 18 12.49 33.86 -2.41
N PRO A 19 11.71 34.62 -3.20
CA PRO A 19 12.25 35.75 -3.95
C PRO A 19 12.39 36.98 -3.03
N GLU A 20 13.36 37.85 -3.33
CA GLU A 20 13.82 39.01 -2.55
C GLU A 20 12.74 40.01 -2.06
N PRO A 21 13.02 40.78 -0.98
CA PRO A 21 12.00 41.47 -0.22
C PRO A 21 11.69 42.87 -0.75
N ASP A 22 10.40 43.17 -0.90
CA ASP A 22 9.88 44.53 -1.00
C ASP A 22 9.58 45.05 0.42
N THR A 23 10.16 46.19 0.77
CA THR A 23 10.45 46.64 2.16
C THR A 23 9.23 47.17 2.95
N ARG A 24 8.01 46.86 2.52
CA ARG A 24 6.77 47.28 3.22
C ARG A 24 6.02 46.15 3.91
N GLU A 25 6.39 44.89 3.69
CA GLU A 25 5.70 43.73 4.29
C GLU A 25 6.25 43.31 5.66
N SER A 26 7.52 43.62 6.00
CA SER A 26 8.14 43.14 7.25
C SER A 26 7.49 43.74 8.51
N ALA A 27 7.01 44.99 8.46
CA ALA A 27 6.35 45.63 9.58
C ALA A 27 4.95 45.03 9.89
N ARG A 28 4.31 44.41 8.88
CA ARG A 28 3.00 43.75 9.05
C ARG A 28 3.17 42.32 9.56
N GLU A 29 4.20 41.62 9.12
CA GLU A 29 4.56 40.30 9.63
C GLU A 29 5.05 40.35 11.09
N GLU A 30 5.84 41.36 11.47
CA GLU A 30 6.32 41.51 12.85
C GLU A 30 5.20 41.85 13.84
N LYS A 31 4.22 42.67 13.41
CA LYS A 31 2.96 42.89 14.16
C LYS A 31 2.10 41.64 14.29
N LEU A 32 2.03 40.82 13.24
CA LEU A 32 1.26 39.57 13.26
C LEU A 32 1.93 38.53 14.17
N ARG A 33 3.27 38.49 14.17
CA ARG A 33 4.07 37.61 15.04
C ARG A 33 3.95 38.01 16.51
N SER A 34 4.00 39.30 16.81
CA SER A 34 3.74 39.85 18.15
C SER A 34 2.33 39.52 18.64
N ALA A 35 1.31 39.70 17.79
CA ALA A 35 -0.08 39.40 18.16
C ALA A 35 -0.33 37.90 18.39
N LEU A 36 0.34 37.03 17.63
CA LEU A 36 0.30 35.57 17.83
C LEU A 36 0.98 35.14 19.13
N ILE A 37 2.10 35.76 19.49
CA ILE A 37 2.79 35.48 20.75
C ILE A 37 1.92 35.90 21.95
N ASP A 38 1.27 37.07 21.88
CA ASP A 38 0.33 37.53 22.92
C ASP A 38 -0.92 36.63 23.01
N ALA A 39 -1.44 36.16 21.87
CA ALA A 39 -2.55 35.22 21.85
C ALA A 39 -2.19 33.87 22.50
N PHE A 40 -0.98 33.36 22.24
CA PHE A 40 -0.50 32.12 22.86
C PHE A 40 -0.21 32.27 24.36
N GLN A 41 0.29 33.42 24.81
CA GLN A 41 0.47 33.70 26.23
C GLN A 41 -0.88 33.84 26.95
N ASN A 42 -1.89 34.42 26.31
CA ASN A 42 -3.25 34.50 26.85
C ASN A 42 -3.96 33.14 26.93
N ILE A 43 -3.77 32.25 25.96
CA ILE A 43 -4.30 30.87 26.00
C ILE A 43 -3.62 30.07 27.12
N LYS A 44 -2.31 30.26 27.32
CA LYS A 44 -1.58 29.64 28.43
C LYS A 44 -2.02 30.17 29.80
N LYS A 45 -2.44 31.44 29.89
CA LYS A 45 -3.03 32.05 31.10
C LYS A 45 -4.46 31.57 31.36
N ALA A 46 -5.25 31.34 30.31
CA ALA A 46 -6.63 30.84 30.40
C ALA A 46 -6.68 29.35 30.81
N SER A 47 -5.70 28.54 30.41
CA SER A 47 -5.60 27.14 30.82
C SER A 47 -5.23 26.94 32.31
N GLY A 48 -4.91 28.02 33.05
CA GLY A 48 -4.51 27.98 34.46
C GLY A 48 -5.61 28.28 35.47
N LYS A 49 -6.87 28.55 35.06
CA LYS A 49 -7.98 28.87 35.97
C LYS A 49 -9.32 28.30 35.50
N GLY A 50 -9.92 27.42 36.32
CA GLY A 50 -11.35 27.04 36.36
C GLY A 50 -11.74 25.93 35.37
N GLY A 51 -12.45 24.84 35.72
CA GLY A 51 -13.29 24.56 36.89
C GLY A 51 -14.76 24.92 36.61
N LEU A 52 -15.60 23.88 36.42
CA LEU A 52 -17.07 23.75 36.40
C LEU A 52 -17.97 24.96 36.04
N ASP A 53 -18.97 24.72 35.18
CA ASP A 53 -20.41 24.76 35.56
C ASP A 53 -21.29 24.17 34.44
N ASP A 54 -22.21 23.27 34.84
CA ASP A 54 -23.37 22.77 34.10
C ASP A 54 -24.57 23.71 34.36
N ASP A 55 -25.42 23.91 33.33
CA ASP A 55 -26.89 23.98 33.37
C ASP A 55 -27.44 24.92 32.28
N LEU A 56 -28.19 24.36 31.31
CA LEU A 56 -29.54 24.84 30.99
C LEU A 56 -30.35 23.79 30.22
N ALA A 57 -31.52 23.48 30.78
CA ALA A 57 -32.56 22.55 30.33
C ALA A 57 -33.34 23.08 29.09
N SER A 58 -33.81 22.18 28.21
CA SER A 58 -35.20 21.66 28.08
C SER A 58 -36.11 22.43 27.12
N ASP A 59 -36.68 21.70 26.14
CA ASP A 59 -38.03 21.81 25.53
C ASP A 59 -37.99 21.06 24.18
N LEU A 60 -38.97 20.31 23.67
CA LEU A 60 -40.29 19.82 24.06
C LEU A 60 -40.76 18.89 22.89
N ILE A 61 -41.56 17.85 23.19
CA ILE A 61 -42.54 17.16 22.31
C ILE A 61 -41.94 16.27 21.19
N GLY A 62 -42.16 14.95 21.07
CA GLY A 62 -43.24 14.09 21.56
C GLY A 62 -44.24 13.75 20.45
N SER A 63 -44.05 12.65 19.70
CA SER A 63 -45.18 11.84 19.21
C SER A 63 -44.76 10.43 18.81
N ARG A 64 -45.68 9.51 19.06
CA ARG A 64 -45.60 8.05 18.96
C ARG A 64 -45.93 7.56 17.54
N ILE A 65 -45.52 6.34 17.18
CA ILE A 65 -46.37 5.20 16.71
C ILE A 65 -45.66 4.25 15.71
N ALA A 66 -45.90 2.96 15.97
CA ALA A 66 -45.96 1.77 15.10
C ALA A 66 -44.68 1.07 14.62
N VAL A 67 -44.44 -0.06 15.29
CA VAL A 67 -43.77 -1.26 14.76
C VAL A 67 -44.81 -2.06 13.94
N PRO A 68 -44.46 -2.55 12.74
CA PRO A 68 -45.09 -3.74 12.20
C PRO A 68 -44.09 -4.91 12.11
N HIS A 69 -44.49 -6.02 12.71
CA HIS A 69 -43.99 -7.36 12.45
C HIS A 69 -44.16 -7.73 10.97
N MET A 70 -43.14 -8.32 10.33
CA MET A 70 -43.39 -9.20 9.19
C MET A 70 -42.31 -10.28 9.00
N SER A 71 -42.81 -11.52 9.10
CA SER A 71 -42.42 -12.81 8.52
C SER A 71 -40.97 -13.07 8.05
N LYS A 72 -40.41 -14.14 8.64
CA LYS A 72 -39.34 -14.98 8.10
C LYS A 72 -39.71 -15.52 6.70
N THR A 73 -38.80 -15.33 5.74
CA THR A 73 -38.72 -16.17 4.54
C THR A 73 -37.26 -16.41 4.19
N GLU A 74 -36.98 -17.62 3.74
CA GLU A 74 -35.68 -18.28 3.52
C GLU A 74 -34.60 -17.39 2.89
N LYS A 75 -33.43 -17.33 3.55
CA LYS A 75 -32.17 -16.92 2.91
C LYS A 75 -31.51 -18.16 2.32
N THR A 76 -31.51 -18.24 0.99
CA THR A 76 -30.51 -19.01 0.25
C THR A 76 -29.13 -18.37 0.47
N THR A 77 -28.21 -19.17 0.99
CA THR A 77 -26.81 -18.82 1.21
C THR A 77 -26.12 -18.54 -0.12
N ALA A 78 -25.91 -17.26 -0.43
CA ALA A 78 -24.90 -16.84 -1.38
C ALA A 78 -23.75 -16.26 -0.55
N ASP A 79 -22.68 -17.04 -0.40
CA ASP A 79 -21.48 -16.66 0.33
C ASP A 79 -20.94 -15.35 -0.25
N SER A 80 -20.91 -14.30 0.58
CA SER A 80 -20.26 -13.05 0.26
C SER A 80 -18.77 -13.21 0.51
N PHE A 81 -17.96 -13.22 -0.54
CA PHE A 81 -16.51 -13.08 -0.43
C PHE A 81 -16.19 -11.68 0.12
N ASP A 82 -15.92 -11.60 1.41
CA ASP A 82 -15.34 -10.43 2.05
C ASP A 82 -13.82 -10.56 1.96
N LEU A 83 -13.20 -9.66 1.21
CA LEU A 83 -11.76 -9.57 1.01
C LEU A 83 -10.98 -9.41 2.34
N PHE A 84 -11.68 -9.08 3.42
CA PHE A 84 -11.15 -8.80 4.76
C PHE A 84 -11.77 -9.65 5.87
N ALA A 85 -12.65 -10.59 5.56
CA ALA A 85 -13.05 -11.63 6.50
C ALA A 85 -11.96 -12.70 6.56
N ASP A 86 -11.74 -13.25 7.75
CA ASP A 86 -11.12 -14.57 7.83
C ASP A 86 -11.98 -15.57 7.03
N ASP A 87 -11.38 -16.62 6.46
CA ASP A 87 -12.02 -17.62 5.56
C ASP A 87 -13.28 -18.32 6.13
N ASP A 88 -13.71 -17.96 7.35
CA ASP A 88 -14.85 -18.50 8.08
C ASP A 88 -16.22 -17.94 7.62
N GLY A 89 -16.25 -16.98 6.68
CA GLY A 89 -17.50 -16.44 6.11
C GLY A 89 -18.40 -15.69 7.11
N LEU A 90 -17.90 -15.43 8.32
CA LEU A 90 -18.56 -14.65 9.35
C LEU A 90 -18.10 -13.19 9.24
N THR A 91 -19.04 -12.29 8.99
CA THR A 91 -18.74 -10.86 9.07
C THR A 91 -18.42 -10.52 10.53
N PHE A 92 -17.44 -9.64 10.79
CA PHE A 92 -17.11 -9.22 12.16
C PHE A 92 -18.33 -8.61 12.88
N SER A 93 -19.25 -7.99 12.12
CA SER A 93 -20.57 -7.53 12.60
C SER A 93 -21.46 -8.66 13.14
N GLU A 94 -21.33 -9.90 12.69
CA GLU A 94 -22.07 -11.04 13.24
C GLU A 94 -21.40 -11.58 14.53
N VAL A 95 -20.10 -11.40 14.70
CA VAL A 95 -19.36 -11.84 15.89
C VAL A 95 -19.52 -10.88 17.08
N PHE A 96 -19.74 -9.59 16.81
CA PHE A 96 -19.82 -8.53 17.84
C PHE A 96 -21.02 -7.58 17.72
N GLY A 97 -21.97 -7.84 16.82
CA GLY A 97 -23.13 -6.97 16.55
C GLY A 97 -24.17 -6.91 17.67
N ASP A 98 -24.27 -7.95 18.49
CA ASP A 98 -25.20 -8.01 19.63
C ASP A 98 -24.56 -7.51 20.92
N VAL A 99 -24.00 -6.31 20.88
CA VAL A 99 -23.76 -5.52 22.10
C VAL A 99 -24.78 -4.39 22.10
N GLU A 100 -25.99 -4.68 22.58
CA GLU A 100 -26.81 -3.62 23.14
C GLU A 100 -26.01 -3.01 24.29
N THR A 101 -25.67 -1.73 24.16
CA THR A 101 -25.16 -0.97 25.30
C THR A 101 -26.17 -1.07 26.41
N GLU A 102 -25.81 -1.76 27.48
CA GLU A 102 -26.59 -1.86 28.70
C GLU A 102 -27.03 -0.44 29.07
N LYS A 103 -28.35 -0.21 29.06
CA LYS A 103 -28.91 1.04 29.58
C LYS A 103 -28.40 1.17 30.99
N ARG A 104 -27.55 2.17 31.22
CA ARG A 104 -27.05 2.54 32.54
C ARG A 104 -28.27 2.86 33.42
N VAL A 105 -28.72 1.87 34.19
CA VAL A 105 -29.72 2.08 35.24
C VAL A 105 -28.99 2.84 36.33
N SER A 106 -29.21 4.15 36.35
CA SER A 106 -28.83 5.03 37.44
C SER A 106 -29.69 4.70 38.66
N THR A 107 -29.21 3.83 39.55
CA THR A 107 -29.62 3.86 40.95
C THR A 107 -28.62 4.69 41.74
N THR A 108 -28.98 5.95 41.92
CA THR A 108 -28.39 6.83 42.91
C THR A 108 -28.73 6.31 44.30
N GLU A 109 -27.74 5.87 45.07
CA GLU A 109 -27.81 5.93 46.52
C GLU A 109 -26.55 6.62 47.05
N LYS A 110 -26.76 7.82 47.62
CA LYS A 110 -25.72 8.69 48.15
C LYS A 110 -25.17 8.09 49.45
N SER A 111 -23.85 8.03 49.59
CA SER A 111 -23.23 8.26 50.90
C SER A 111 -21.99 9.15 50.73
N HIS A 112 -21.97 10.22 51.52
CA HIS A 112 -20.92 11.23 51.58
C HIS A 112 -19.63 10.64 52.18
N ASN A 113 -18.46 11.02 51.66
CA ASN A 113 -17.43 11.68 52.48
C ASN A 113 -16.30 12.31 51.66
N VAL A 114 -15.96 13.52 52.09
CA VAL A 114 -15.01 14.48 51.51
C VAL A 114 -13.57 14.07 51.83
N GLN A 115 -12.68 14.10 50.82
CA GLN A 115 -11.22 14.00 51.01
C GLN A 115 -10.61 15.39 51.25
N HIS A 116 -9.90 15.54 52.37
CA HIS A 116 -8.88 16.58 52.54
C HIS A 116 -7.49 15.98 52.24
N ILE A 117 -6.78 16.59 51.31
CA ILE A 117 -5.35 16.33 51.04
C ILE A 117 -4.52 17.30 51.89
N VAL A 118 -3.60 16.77 52.70
CA VAL A 118 -2.49 17.55 53.27
C VAL A 118 -1.17 16.89 52.85
N LYS A 119 -0.33 17.68 52.18
CA LYS A 119 1.09 17.40 51.93
C LYS A 119 1.88 17.59 53.22
N THR A 120 2.79 16.67 53.53
CA THR A 120 3.96 16.96 54.36
C THR A 120 5.20 16.20 53.88
N THR A 121 6.29 16.95 53.88
CA THR A 121 7.65 16.64 53.44
C THR A 121 8.58 16.31 54.63
N LYS A 122 9.57 15.42 54.39
CA LYS A 122 10.83 15.11 55.14
C LYS A 122 10.73 14.17 56.37
N PRO A 123 11.86 13.58 56.83
CA PRO A 123 12.91 12.83 56.13
C PRO A 123 13.18 11.44 56.77
N MET A 124 14.01 10.64 56.10
CA MET A 124 14.51 9.31 56.49
C MET A 124 15.36 9.34 57.77
N GLU A 125 15.06 8.46 58.73
CA GLU A 125 15.90 8.20 59.91
C GLU A 125 16.50 6.80 59.81
N ILE A 126 17.83 6.74 59.85
CA ILE A 126 18.63 5.52 59.88
C ILE A 126 18.83 5.13 61.34
N THR A 127 18.39 3.92 61.72
CA THR A 127 18.86 3.26 62.96
C THR A 127 19.34 1.85 62.66
N THR A 128 20.67 1.72 62.69
CA THR A 128 21.46 0.50 62.81
C THR A 128 21.19 -0.23 64.13
N ILE A 129 20.94 -1.55 64.08
CA ILE A 129 21.24 -2.47 65.18
C ILE A 129 21.92 -3.73 64.61
N LYS A 130 23.06 -4.08 65.23
CA LYS A 130 23.98 -5.18 64.90
C LYS A 130 23.45 -6.57 65.35
N PRO A 131 24.02 -7.68 64.83
CA PRO A 131 23.47 -9.03 64.94
C PRO A 131 23.97 -9.75 66.19
N ASN A 132 23.17 -10.70 66.71
CA ASN A 132 23.65 -11.93 67.35
C ASN A 132 22.45 -12.83 67.74
N ALA A 133 22.34 -13.99 67.09
CA ALA A 133 22.24 -15.30 67.76
C ALA A 133 22.04 -16.37 66.68
N VAL A 134 23.06 -17.22 66.57
CA VAL A 134 23.10 -18.43 65.76
C VAL A 134 22.09 -19.43 66.31
N VAL A 135 21.17 -19.92 65.47
CA VAL A 135 20.56 -21.25 65.64
C VAL A 135 20.76 -22.00 64.34
N LYS A 136 21.68 -22.97 64.38
CA LYS A 136 21.83 -24.01 63.36
C LYS A 136 20.74 -25.05 63.58
N THR A 137 19.96 -25.33 62.55
CA THR A 137 19.31 -26.64 62.39
C THR A 137 19.46 -27.09 60.94
N THR A 138 20.46 -27.94 60.75
CA THR A 138 20.66 -28.83 59.60
C THR A 138 19.65 -29.96 59.64
N VAL A 139 18.77 -30.07 58.65
CA VAL A 139 18.13 -31.35 58.25
C VAL A 139 17.94 -31.34 56.72
N PRO A 140 18.35 -32.39 55.98
CA PRO A 140 18.26 -32.43 54.52
C PRO A 140 16.84 -32.77 54.03
N VAL A 141 16.37 -32.05 53.00
CA VAL A 141 15.13 -32.37 52.27
C VAL A 141 15.38 -33.60 51.40
N ARG A 142 15.22 -34.78 51.98
CA ARG A 142 15.13 -36.05 51.25
C ARG A 142 14.17 -36.97 52.01
N HIS A 143 12.87 -36.79 51.78
CA HIS A 143 11.79 -37.78 51.88
C HIS A 143 10.42 -37.08 51.86
N VAL A 144 9.92 -36.77 50.66
CA VAL A 144 8.47 -36.73 50.38
C VAL A 144 8.29 -37.15 48.91
N VAL A 145 8.59 -38.42 48.61
CA VAL A 145 8.11 -39.09 47.40
C VAL A 145 7.77 -40.50 47.84
N GLU A 146 6.52 -40.72 48.19
CA GLU A 146 5.77 -41.96 47.97
C GLU A 146 4.33 -41.74 48.42
N THR A 147 3.41 -42.38 47.71
CA THR A 147 1.95 -42.41 47.89
C THR A 147 1.15 -41.17 47.49
N ILE A 148 0.91 -40.99 46.18
CA ILE A 148 -0.43 -40.70 45.65
C ILE A 148 -0.62 -41.47 44.33
N GLU A 149 -1.22 -42.66 44.41
CA GLU A 149 -1.98 -43.24 43.28
C GLU A 149 -3.41 -42.67 43.34
N PRO A 150 -3.98 -42.09 42.27
CA PRO A 150 -5.40 -41.81 42.24
C PRO A 150 -6.14 -43.04 41.71
N LYS A 151 -6.66 -43.86 42.63
CA LYS A 151 -7.81 -44.73 42.35
C LYS A 151 -9.02 -43.83 42.16
N ILE A 152 -9.45 -43.65 40.92
CA ILE A 152 -10.74 -43.02 40.61
C ILE A 152 -11.84 -44.03 40.94
N GLN A 153 -12.39 -43.92 42.14
CA GLN A 153 -13.74 -44.41 42.44
C GLN A 153 -14.71 -43.25 42.29
N THR A 154 -15.75 -43.50 41.52
CA THR A 154 -16.91 -42.65 41.26
C THR A 154 -17.52 -42.13 42.56
N ALA A 155 -17.45 -40.82 42.78
CA ALA A 155 -18.32 -40.08 43.68
C ALA A 155 -18.75 -38.80 42.97
N GLU A 156 -20.06 -38.70 42.70
CA GLU A 156 -20.70 -37.54 42.13
C GLU A 156 -20.85 -36.41 43.16
N LEU A 157 -20.61 -35.19 42.64
CA LEU A 157 -21.09 -33.86 43.04
C LEU A 157 -20.20 -32.92 43.88
N ASN A 158 -19.81 -31.84 43.17
CA ASN A 158 -19.69 -30.44 43.61
C ASN A 158 -18.44 -29.96 44.36
N GLU A 159 -17.29 -30.07 43.71
CA GLU A 159 -16.36 -28.93 43.67
C GLU A 159 -16.28 -28.45 42.22
N THR A 160 -16.96 -27.35 41.91
CA THR A 160 -16.63 -26.56 40.73
C THR A 160 -15.23 -26.00 40.95
N VAL A 161 -14.20 -26.78 40.61
CA VAL A 161 -12.84 -26.29 40.53
C VAL A 161 -12.88 -25.10 39.57
N MET A 162 -12.70 -23.88 40.09
CA MET A 162 -12.53 -22.69 39.27
C MET A 162 -11.26 -22.89 38.43
N MET A 163 -11.42 -23.38 37.21
CA MET A 163 -10.33 -23.41 36.24
C MET A 163 -10.05 -21.99 35.78
N GLY A 164 -8.78 -21.59 35.81
CA GLY A 164 -8.34 -20.34 35.18
C GLY A 164 -8.60 -20.38 33.68
N LEU A 165 -8.77 -19.21 33.06
CA LEU A 165 -9.03 -19.09 31.62
C LEU A 165 -7.95 -19.77 30.76
N GLU A 166 -6.69 -19.68 31.19
CA GLU A 166 -5.58 -20.40 30.56
C GLU A 166 -5.84 -21.90 30.56
N SER A 167 -6.17 -22.50 31.70
CA SER A 167 -6.46 -23.93 31.81
C SER A 167 -7.64 -24.36 30.93
N MET A 168 -8.65 -23.51 30.76
CA MET A 168 -9.82 -23.79 29.93
C MET A 168 -9.51 -23.75 28.43
N LEU A 169 -8.59 -22.87 27.99
CA LEU A 169 -8.30 -22.63 26.58
C LEU A 169 -7.10 -23.44 26.03
N ARG A 170 -6.51 -24.33 26.83
CA ARG A 170 -5.44 -25.24 26.40
C ARG A 170 -5.95 -26.22 25.35
N ILE A 171 -5.19 -26.40 24.27
CA ILE A 171 -5.49 -27.39 23.22
C ILE A 171 -4.43 -28.49 23.23
N LEU A 172 -3.19 -28.13 22.92
CA LEU A 172 -2.05 -29.05 22.95
C LEU A 172 -0.86 -28.34 23.59
N ASP A 173 -0.39 -28.90 24.70
CA ASP A 173 0.83 -28.51 25.42
C ASP A 173 1.51 -29.76 25.99
N SER A 174 2.64 -29.57 26.69
CA SER A 174 3.44 -30.66 27.26
C SER A 174 2.65 -31.56 28.21
N GLU A 175 1.80 -30.99 29.07
CA GLU A 175 1.04 -31.74 30.06
C GLU A 175 -0.04 -32.59 29.39
N ILE A 176 -0.80 -32.02 28.46
CA ILE A 176 -1.82 -32.73 27.69
C ILE A 176 -1.16 -33.82 26.84
N LEU A 177 -0.03 -33.50 26.21
CA LEU A 177 0.72 -34.46 25.40
C LEU A 177 1.19 -35.64 26.25
N MET A 178 1.78 -35.39 27.42
CA MET A 178 2.24 -36.43 28.35
C MET A 178 1.07 -37.27 28.90
N GLN A 179 -0.01 -36.64 29.36
CA GLN A 179 -1.16 -37.33 29.96
C GLN A 179 -1.92 -38.20 28.94
N GLN A 180 -1.98 -37.78 27.67
CA GLN A 180 -2.74 -38.47 26.63
C GLN A 180 -1.85 -39.29 25.69
N TRP A 181 -0.53 -39.35 25.92
CA TRP A 181 0.44 -39.96 25.00
C TRP A 181 0.10 -41.41 24.65
N ASP A 182 -0.37 -42.20 25.62
CA ASP A 182 -0.73 -43.61 25.39
C ASP A 182 -1.82 -43.81 24.35
N LYS A 183 -2.71 -42.83 24.18
CA LYS A 183 -3.73 -42.83 23.12
C LYS A 183 -3.18 -42.22 21.83
N LEU A 184 -2.47 -41.09 21.95
CA LEU A 184 -1.95 -40.31 20.82
C LEU A 184 -0.83 -41.00 20.04
N LYS A 185 -0.05 -41.88 20.66
CA LYS A 185 1.03 -42.64 20.00
C LYS A 185 0.55 -43.51 18.84
N HIS A 186 -0.75 -43.82 18.78
CA HIS A 186 -1.37 -44.57 17.69
C HIS A 186 -1.76 -43.67 16.49
N SER A 187 -1.86 -42.35 16.68
CA SER A 187 -2.15 -41.38 15.63
C SER A 187 -0.94 -41.04 14.76
N VAL A 188 0.26 -41.47 15.18
CA VAL A 188 1.54 -41.25 14.49
C VAL A 188 2.27 -42.57 14.27
N THR A 189 3.08 -42.66 13.21
CA THR A 189 3.74 -43.91 12.79
C THR A 189 5.21 -43.68 12.44
N GLY A 190 5.99 -44.78 12.35
CA GLY A 190 7.39 -44.74 11.94
C GLY A 190 8.30 -43.97 12.90
N ASP A 191 9.28 -43.25 12.33
CA ASP A 191 10.28 -42.49 13.08
C ASP A 191 9.68 -41.29 13.83
N CYS A 192 8.60 -40.69 13.31
CA CYS A 192 7.85 -39.65 14.01
C CYS A 192 7.38 -40.12 15.40
N ARG A 193 6.79 -41.33 15.47
CA ARG A 193 6.34 -41.91 16.74
C ARG A 193 7.50 -42.13 17.71
N LYS A 194 8.62 -42.65 17.22
CA LYS A 194 9.82 -42.92 18.03
C LYS A 194 10.39 -41.62 18.61
N ASN A 195 10.55 -40.59 17.77
CA ASN A 195 11.11 -39.30 18.21
C ASN A 195 10.14 -38.52 19.11
N LEU A 196 8.84 -38.59 18.87
CA LEU A 196 7.85 -38.03 19.80
C LEU A 196 7.84 -38.76 21.14
N GLN A 197 8.05 -40.08 21.16
CA GLN A 197 8.18 -40.83 22.42
C GLN A 197 9.43 -40.40 23.20
N GLU A 198 10.56 -40.20 22.52
CA GLU A 198 11.77 -39.63 23.15
C GLU A 198 11.52 -38.19 23.65
N TYR A 199 10.76 -37.39 22.91
CA TYR A 199 10.35 -36.05 23.34
C TYR A 199 9.51 -36.09 24.63
N VAL A 200 8.49 -36.95 24.67
CA VAL A 200 7.63 -37.14 25.86
C VAL A 200 8.44 -37.64 27.06
N GLN A 201 9.38 -38.56 26.84
CA GLN A 201 10.29 -39.01 27.90
C GLN A 201 11.19 -37.87 28.40
N GLY A 202 11.71 -37.05 27.47
CA GLY A 202 12.51 -35.86 27.79
C GLY A 202 11.74 -34.83 28.63
N LEU A 203 10.45 -34.65 28.34
CA LEU A 203 9.55 -33.80 29.15
C LEU A 203 9.34 -34.39 30.56
N HIS A 204 9.12 -35.70 30.67
CA HIS A 204 8.95 -36.38 31.96
C HIS A 204 10.19 -36.26 32.85
N GLU A 205 11.37 -36.39 32.24
CA GLU A 205 12.68 -36.24 32.91
C GLU A 205 13.10 -34.77 33.09
N ARG A 206 12.31 -33.80 32.61
CA ARG A 206 12.60 -32.36 32.63
C ARG A 206 13.97 -32.03 31.99
N ARG A 207 14.31 -32.73 30.91
CA ARG A 207 15.54 -32.45 30.15
C ARG A 207 15.45 -31.07 29.51
N LEU A 208 16.53 -30.29 29.60
CA LEU A 208 16.57 -28.91 29.13
C LEU A 208 16.20 -28.76 27.65
N TRP A 209 16.67 -29.66 26.77
CA TRP A 209 16.33 -29.61 25.34
C TRP A 209 14.83 -29.81 25.09
N ALA A 210 14.16 -30.64 25.88
CA ALA A 210 12.73 -30.90 25.75
C ALA A 210 11.92 -29.69 26.24
N LEU A 211 12.33 -29.08 27.34
CA LEU A 211 11.73 -27.82 27.83
C LEU A 211 11.93 -26.67 26.84
N LYS A 212 13.08 -26.61 26.15
CA LYS A 212 13.33 -25.63 25.08
C LYS A 212 12.43 -25.87 23.85
N MET A 213 12.17 -27.12 23.49
CA MET A 213 11.17 -27.44 22.45
C MET A 213 9.75 -27.05 22.86
N GLU A 214 9.40 -27.27 24.12
CA GLU A 214 8.12 -26.83 24.68
C GLU A 214 7.98 -25.32 24.64
N ASP A 215 8.99 -24.57 25.08
CA ASP A 215 8.98 -23.09 25.07
C ASP A 215 8.96 -22.50 23.66
N SER A 216 9.51 -23.24 22.68
CA SER A 216 9.39 -22.89 21.26
C SER A 216 7.97 -23.05 20.73
N SER A 217 7.16 -23.92 21.34
CA SER A 217 5.78 -24.16 20.93
C SER A 217 4.84 -23.08 21.46
N GLY A 218 3.79 -22.81 20.69
CA GLY A 218 2.77 -21.86 21.04
C GLY A 218 1.84 -22.36 22.14
N ARG A 219 1.30 -21.42 22.90
CA ARG A 219 0.29 -21.65 23.94
C ARG A 219 -0.71 -20.50 23.94
N TYR A 220 -1.79 -20.68 24.69
CA TYR A 220 -2.71 -19.58 24.99
C TYR A 220 -1.90 -18.35 25.45
N THR A 221 -2.21 -17.21 24.86
CA THR A 221 -1.66 -15.90 25.24
C THR A 221 -2.81 -14.96 25.56
N SER A 222 -2.53 -13.89 26.30
CA SER A 222 -3.53 -12.87 26.62
C SER A 222 -4.22 -12.33 25.35
N MET A 223 -5.34 -11.63 25.53
CA MET A 223 -6.06 -10.93 24.46
C MET A 223 -6.95 -11.80 23.56
N PHE A 224 -7.30 -13.02 23.99
CA PHE A 224 -8.27 -13.87 23.29
C PHE A 224 -9.61 -13.17 23.00
N TYR A 225 -10.16 -12.43 23.96
CA TYR A 225 -11.37 -11.62 23.77
C TYR A 225 -11.13 -10.30 23.03
N TRP A 226 -9.86 -9.92 22.87
CA TRP A 226 -9.43 -8.75 22.11
C TRP A 226 -8.92 -9.12 20.70
N GLY A 227 -9.26 -10.33 20.23
CA GLY A 227 -9.04 -10.76 18.86
C GLY A 227 -7.72 -11.47 18.59
N ASN A 228 -7.02 -11.94 19.63
CA ASN A 228 -5.81 -12.72 19.46
C ASN A 228 -6.11 -14.17 19.07
N ASN A 229 -5.94 -14.46 17.79
CA ASN A 229 -6.11 -15.78 17.20
C ASN A 229 -4.76 -16.50 16.95
N TYR A 230 -3.63 -15.87 17.30
CA TYR A 230 -2.29 -16.31 16.94
C TYR A 230 -1.51 -16.80 18.16
N TRP A 231 -1.50 -18.13 18.36
CA TRP A 231 -0.74 -18.82 19.39
C TRP A 231 0.50 -19.46 18.75
N THR A 232 1.35 -18.64 18.13
CA THR A 232 2.39 -19.15 17.22
C THR A 232 3.63 -19.70 17.93
N GLY A 233 3.95 -19.32 19.17
CA GLY A 233 5.27 -19.69 19.74
C GLY A 233 6.42 -19.14 18.88
N SER A 234 7.65 -19.64 19.02
CA SER A 234 8.83 -19.12 18.30
C SER A 234 9.40 -20.13 17.29
N ALA A 235 9.22 -19.80 16.00
CA ALA A 235 9.76 -20.59 14.90
C ALA A 235 11.30 -20.54 14.85
N GLU A 236 11.88 -19.39 15.16
CA GLU A 236 13.33 -19.18 15.22
C GLU A 236 13.97 -20.01 16.33
N LEU A 237 13.38 -20.02 17.52
CA LEU A 237 13.88 -20.83 18.64
C LEU A 237 13.85 -22.31 18.28
N CYS A 238 12.76 -22.78 17.68
CA CYS A 238 12.65 -24.17 17.21
C CYS A 238 13.74 -24.51 16.16
N SER A 239 14.07 -23.55 15.29
CA SER A 239 15.11 -23.71 14.26
C SER A 239 16.53 -23.72 14.83
N ILE A 240 16.81 -22.92 15.87
CA ILE A 240 18.14 -22.87 16.51
C ILE A 240 18.49 -24.20 17.17
N LEU A 241 17.50 -24.94 17.70
CA LEU A 241 17.70 -26.26 18.30
C LEU A 241 18.32 -27.28 17.33
N ASN A 242 18.11 -27.14 16.02
CA ASN A 242 18.74 -28.00 15.01
C ASN A 242 20.25 -27.79 14.84
N GLN A 243 20.76 -26.58 15.10
CA GLN A 243 22.19 -26.29 14.97
C GLN A 243 23.01 -27.13 15.97
N HIS A 244 22.42 -27.46 17.11
CA HIS A 244 23.04 -28.32 18.12
C HIS A 244 22.96 -29.82 17.79
N HIS A 245 21.93 -30.26 17.06
CA HIS A 245 21.87 -31.64 16.55
C HIS A 245 23.01 -31.96 15.57
N THR A 246 23.47 -30.97 14.79
CA THR A 246 24.55 -31.17 13.79
C THR A 246 25.96 -31.11 14.38
N THR A 247 26.14 -30.61 15.61
CA THR A 247 27.45 -30.36 16.24
C THR A 247 27.91 -31.48 17.19
N HIS A 248 27.52 -32.74 16.93
CA HIS A 248 28.16 -33.91 17.57
C HIS A 248 29.65 -34.08 17.20
N HIS A 249 30.20 -33.25 16.31
CA HIS A 249 31.64 -33.12 16.10
C HIS A 249 32.22 -31.82 16.67
N SER A 250 32.70 -31.95 17.91
CA SER A 250 33.92 -31.35 18.45
C SER A 250 34.21 -29.89 18.08
N HIS A 251 33.83 -28.96 18.95
CA HIS A 251 34.70 -27.83 19.28
C HIS A 251 34.40 -27.31 20.69
N THR A 252 35.19 -27.77 21.65
CA THR A 252 35.45 -27.06 22.91
C THR A 252 36.11 -25.71 22.57
N GLN A 253 35.31 -24.69 22.28
CA GLN A 253 35.83 -23.32 22.30
C GLN A 253 35.91 -22.85 23.75
N ASN A 254 37.14 -22.78 24.25
CA ASN A 254 37.51 -22.03 25.44
C ASN A 254 37.19 -20.54 25.21
N SER A 255 35.97 -20.10 25.52
CA SER A 255 35.68 -18.67 25.55
C SER A 255 35.96 -18.13 26.95
N SER A 256 37.06 -17.38 27.08
CA SER A 256 37.37 -16.52 28.23
C SER A 256 36.42 -15.30 28.28
N GLY A 257 35.12 -15.56 28.40
CA GLY A 257 34.08 -14.56 28.63
C GLY A 257 33.60 -14.59 30.08
N SER A 258 32.94 -13.53 30.57
CA SER A 258 32.41 -13.52 31.94
C SER A 258 31.46 -14.69 32.17
N GLN A 259 31.55 -15.36 33.32
CA GLN A 259 30.70 -16.52 33.68
C GLN A 259 29.21 -16.22 33.53
N ILE A 260 28.81 -14.99 33.88
CA ILE A 260 27.43 -14.50 33.75
C ILE A 260 26.96 -14.53 32.29
N PHE A 261 27.82 -14.15 31.34
CA PHE A 261 27.45 -14.16 29.92
C PHE A 261 27.43 -15.58 29.33
N SER A 262 28.27 -16.50 29.85
CA SER A 262 28.21 -17.91 29.44
C SER A 262 27.00 -18.65 30.02
N GLU A 263 26.61 -18.38 31.26
CA GLU A 263 25.42 -18.96 31.90
C GLU A 263 24.14 -18.43 31.24
N TRP A 264 24.05 -17.11 31.01
CA TRP A 264 22.95 -16.53 30.25
C TRP A 264 22.84 -17.09 28.83
N ARG A 265 23.96 -17.36 28.15
CA ARG A 265 23.96 -18.04 26.84
C ARG A 265 23.44 -19.49 26.92
N GLN A 266 23.67 -20.19 28.02
CA GLN A 266 23.15 -21.56 28.20
C GLN A 266 21.64 -21.57 28.39
N ASP A 267 21.11 -20.60 29.12
CA ASP A 267 19.68 -20.43 29.38
C ASP A 267 18.91 -19.96 28.13
N VAL A 268 19.46 -18.99 27.38
CA VAL A 268 18.79 -18.36 26.21
C VAL A 268 19.04 -19.11 24.89
N SER A 269 19.43 -20.38 24.96
CA SER A 269 19.62 -21.32 23.81
C SER A 269 20.85 -21.11 22.91
N VAL A 270 21.86 -20.35 23.32
CA VAL A 270 23.09 -20.14 22.52
C VAL A 270 24.13 -21.26 22.73
N THR A 271 24.06 -22.01 23.83
CA THR A 271 24.96 -23.15 24.14
C THR A 271 24.26 -24.25 24.96
N GLY A 272 24.46 -25.54 24.63
CA GLY A 272 23.93 -26.70 25.39
C GLY A 272 23.61 -27.92 24.51
N ASP A 273 23.27 -29.07 25.12
CA ASP A 273 22.87 -30.28 24.39
C ASP A 273 21.53 -30.06 23.68
N GLY A 274 21.50 -30.27 22.37
CA GLY A 274 20.29 -30.22 21.55
C GLY A 274 19.41 -31.46 21.68
N PRO A 275 18.20 -31.46 21.10
CA PRO A 275 17.38 -32.66 21.01
C PRO A 275 18.13 -33.78 20.26
N PRO A 276 17.91 -35.06 20.62
CA PRO A 276 18.57 -36.21 19.98
C PRO A 276 18.09 -36.49 18.54
N PHE A 277 17.21 -35.63 18.01
CA PHE A 277 16.67 -35.66 16.65
C PHE A 277 16.51 -34.21 16.16
N SER A 278 16.41 -34.02 14.85
CA SER A 278 16.09 -32.71 14.28
C SER A 278 14.62 -32.32 14.54
N THR A 279 14.39 -31.03 14.77
CA THR A 279 13.08 -30.39 15.01
C THR A 279 12.60 -29.64 13.77
N ALA A 280 11.28 -29.49 13.63
CA ALA A 280 10.65 -28.62 12.65
C ALA A 280 9.51 -27.86 13.32
N PHE A 281 9.23 -26.66 12.80
CA PHE A 281 8.15 -25.83 13.28
C PHE A 281 6.91 -26.04 12.41
N TYR A 282 5.76 -26.22 13.05
CA TYR A 282 4.47 -26.46 12.40
C TYR A 282 3.47 -25.40 12.84
N ASN A 283 2.87 -24.68 11.89
CA ASN A 283 1.72 -23.82 12.16
C ASN A 283 0.44 -24.58 11.80
N VAL A 284 -0.35 -24.89 12.82
CA VAL A 284 -1.61 -25.62 12.71
C VAL A 284 -2.75 -24.62 12.75
N ARG A 285 -3.42 -24.44 11.60
CA ARG A 285 -4.68 -23.71 11.51
C ARG A 285 -5.82 -24.65 11.89
N MET A 286 -6.61 -24.26 12.87
CA MET A 286 -7.74 -25.06 13.34
C MET A 286 -8.93 -24.17 13.67
N THR A 287 -10.12 -24.73 13.54
CA THR A 287 -11.34 -24.05 13.98
C THR A 287 -11.75 -24.57 15.35
N VAL A 288 -12.13 -23.66 16.24
CA VAL A 288 -12.48 -23.94 17.63
C VAL A 288 -13.92 -23.53 17.93
N SER A 289 -14.63 -24.37 18.67
CA SER A 289 -15.95 -24.11 19.22
C SER A 289 -16.05 -24.65 20.65
N THR A 290 -17.07 -24.24 21.39
CA THR A 290 -17.41 -24.84 22.68
C THR A 290 -18.93 -24.90 22.83
N ASP A 291 -19.42 -25.82 23.66
CA ASP A 291 -20.84 -25.87 24.02
C ASP A 291 -21.21 -24.77 25.03
N VAL A 292 -20.20 -24.14 25.68
CA VAL A 292 -20.38 -23.04 26.62
C VAL A 292 -20.37 -21.70 25.88
N THR A 293 -21.55 -21.24 25.49
CA THR A 293 -21.75 -20.02 24.69
C THR A 293 -21.24 -18.74 25.35
N GLU A 294 -21.07 -18.74 26.67
CA GLU A 294 -20.48 -17.63 27.44
C GLU A 294 -18.99 -17.40 27.12
N ILE A 295 -18.27 -18.45 26.69
CA ILE A 295 -16.82 -18.40 26.46
C ILE A 295 -16.52 -18.14 24.98
N ILE A 296 -17.22 -18.82 24.07
CA ILE A 296 -17.12 -18.59 22.62
C ILE A 296 -18.53 -18.62 22.03
N LYS A 297 -19.01 -17.48 21.54
CA LYS A 297 -20.34 -17.37 20.89
C LYS A 297 -20.37 -17.97 19.49
N THR A 298 -19.28 -17.86 18.74
CA THR A 298 -19.17 -18.26 17.34
C THR A 298 -17.90 -19.05 17.08
N LYS A 299 -17.91 -19.94 16.09
CA LYS A 299 -16.72 -20.68 15.67
C LYS A 299 -15.58 -19.71 15.34
N ARG A 300 -14.37 -19.98 15.86
CA ARG A 300 -13.17 -19.14 15.65
C ARG A 300 -12.05 -19.93 15.01
N THR A 301 -11.30 -19.33 14.09
CA THR A 301 -10.05 -19.90 13.59
C THR A 301 -8.88 -19.48 14.47
N LEU A 302 -8.05 -20.43 14.87
CA LEU A 302 -6.83 -20.24 15.64
C LEU A 302 -5.62 -20.81 14.89
N HIS A 303 -4.48 -20.16 15.09
CA HIS A 303 -3.18 -20.59 14.60
C HIS A 303 -2.31 -21.03 15.76
N LEU A 304 -2.03 -22.32 15.87
CA LEU A 304 -1.17 -22.89 16.90
C LEU A 304 0.18 -23.29 16.31
N GLY A 305 1.27 -22.68 16.76
CA GLY A 305 2.60 -23.10 16.38
C GLY A 305 3.12 -24.21 17.29
N LEU A 306 3.79 -25.21 16.73
CA LEU A 306 4.30 -26.37 17.46
C LEU A 306 5.72 -26.70 17.00
N CYS A 307 6.64 -26.89 17.95
CA CYS A 307 7.97 -27.40 17.68
C CYS A 307 8.01 -28.91 17.95
N LEU A 308 8.03 -29.70 16.88
CA LEU A 308 7.97 -31.16 16.93
C LEU A 308 9.14 -31.78 16.15
N PRO A 309 9.42 -33.09 16.25
CA PRO A 309 10.44 -33.73 15.42
C PRO A 309 10.21 -33.50 13.92
N SER A 310 11.27 -33.23 13.16
CA SER A 310 11.21 -33.03 11.70
C SER A 310 10.87 -34.30 10.93
N THR A 311 10.97 -35.47 11.58
CA THR A 311 10.52 -36.76 11.04
C THR A 311 9.00 -36.89 10.92
N CYS A 312 8.23 -35.98 11.53
CA CYS A 312 6.77 -36.00 11.45
C CYS A 312 6.27 -35.33 10.17
N SER A 313 5.39 -35.99 9.43
CA SER A 313 4.77 -35.35 8.26
C SER A 313 3.69 -34.34 8.69
N ARG A 314 3.32 -33.42 7.80
CA ARG A 314 2.27 -32.42 8.06
C ARG A 314 0.93 -33.09 8.38
N GLU A 315 0.64 -34.20 7.72
CA GLU A 315 -0.56 -35.02 7.92
C GLU A 315 -0.54 -35.71 9.28
N GLN A 316 0.61 -36.27 9.68
CA GLN A 316 0.77 -36.90 11.01
C GLN A 316 0.59 -35.89 12.14
N VAL A 317 1.12 -34.67 12.00
CA VAL A 317 0.89 -33.58 12.97
C VAL A 317 -0.58 -33.17 12.99
N GLY A 318 -1.23 -33.08 11.83
CA GLY A 318 -2.67 -32.84 11.74
C GLY A 318 -3.48 -33.89 12.50
N HIS A 319 -3.21 -35.17 12.25
CA HIS A 319 -3.87 -36.28 12.97
C HIS A 319 -3.55 -36.30 14.47
N LEU A 320 -2.34 -35.92 14.86
CA LEU A 320 -1.96 -35.80 16.27
C LEU A 320 -2.84 -34.75 16.95
N VAL A 321 -2.91 -33.54 16.40
CA VAL A 321 -3.69 -32.44 16.98
C VAL A 321 -5.19 -32.73 16.96
N ASP A 322 -5.73 -33.26 15.87
CA ASP A 322 -7.18 -33.53 15.73
C ASP A 322 -7.68 -34.60 16.73
N ASN A 323 -6.80 -35.52 17.15
CA ASN A 323 -7.13 -36.57 18.14
C ASN A 323 -6.92 -36.14 19.60
N VAL A 324 -6.30 -34.99 19.86
CA VAL A 324 -6.11 -34.46 21.22
C VAL A 324 -7.45 -34.06 21.80
N ARG A 325 -7.70 -34.40 23.07
CA ARG A 325 -8.88 -33.92 23.78
C ARG A 325 -8.51 -32.71 24.61
N ALA A 326 -8.96 -31.54 24.19
CA ALA A 326 -8.85 -30.32 24.99
C ALA A 326 -9.89 -30.32 26.14
N PRO A 327 -9.66 -29.59 27.24
CA PRO A 327 -10.54 -29.62 28.41
C PRO A 327 -11.95 -29.11 28.14
N LEU A 328 -12.05 -27.98 27.42
CA LEU A 328 -13.32 -27.29 27.16
C LEU A 328 -13.60 -27.06 25.67
N LEU A 329 -12.53 -26.93 24.88
CA LEU A 329 -12.61 -26.58 23.48
C LEU A 329 -12.82 -27.83 22.62
N ARG A 330 -13.67 -27.71 21.60
CA ARG A 330 -13.71 -28.64 20.47
C ARG A 330 -12.98 -27.99 19.32
N HIS A 331 -12.01 -28.68 18.74
CA HIS A 331 -11.26 -28.17 17.60
C HIS A 331 -11.31 -29.15 16.44
N LYS A 332 -11.11 -28.61 15.23
CA LYS A 332 -10.93 -29.36 14.00
C LYS A 332 -9.79 -28.74 13.22
N VAL A 333 -8.79 -29.53 12.85
CA VAL A 333 -7.66 -29.06 12.05
C VAL A 333 -8.12 -28.76 10.63
N VAL A 334 -7.76 -27.57 10.13
CA VAL A 334 -8.04 -27.12 8.75
C VAL A 334 -6.82 -27.33 7.87
N ALA A 335 -5.65 -26.88 8.33
CA ALA A 335 -4.40 -26.98 7.57
C ALA A 335 -3.19 -27.02 8.50
N VAL A 336 -2.12 -27.68 8.06
CA VAL A 336 -0.82 -27.72 8.75
C VAL A 336 0.26 -27.25 7.78
N ARG A 337 0.98 -26.19 8.17
CA ARG A 337 2.11 -25.64 7.40
C ARG A 337 3.41 -25.87 8.16
N SER A 338 4.50 -26.16 7.45
CA SER A 338 5.83 -26.22 8.03
C SER A 338 6.86 -25.65 7.04
N PRO A 339 7.48 -24.50 7.37
CA PRO A 339 8.51 -23.87 6.54
C PRO A 339 9.68 -24.79 6.21
N GLN A 340 10.15 -25.56 7.20
CA GLN A 340 11.36 -26.39 7.07
C GLN A 340 11.16 -27.64 6.21
N LEU A 341 9.90 -28.08 6.05
CA LEU A 341 9.51 -29.19 5.18
C LEU A 341 9.00 -28.69 3.80
N GLY A 342 9.20 -27.39 3.50
CA GLY A 342 8.86 -26.80 2.22
C GLY A 342 9.77 -27.31 1.11
N GLY A 343 9.24 -28.12 0.19
CA GLY A 343 9.99 -28.67 -0.94
C GLY A 343 10.15 -27.74 -2.15
N TYR A 344 9.75 -26.46 -2.06
CA TYR A 344 9.81 -25.55 -3.21
C TYR A 344 11.11 -24.72 -3.20
N SER A 345 11.93 -24.93 -4.24
CA SER A 345 13.10 -24.12 -4.56
C SER A 345 12.82 -23.22 -5.76
N TYR A 346 13.10 -21.93 -5.64
CA TYR A 346 12.92 -20.99 -6.75
C TYR A 346 13.80 -21.33 -7.96
N ILE A 347 14.95 -21.97 -7.77
CA ILE A 347 15.90 -22.32 -8.85
C ILE A 347 15.30 -23.34 -9.83
N GLU A 348 14.45 -24.24 -9.32
CA GLU A 348 13.82 -25.30 -10.09
C GLU A 348 12.57 -24.81 -10.84
N ASP A 349 12.01 -23.66 -10.46
CA ASP A 349 10.81 -23.13 -11.08
C ASP A 349 11.13 -22.53 -12.47
N PRO A 350 10.46 -22.99 -13.54
CA PRO A 350 10.71 -22.51 -14.90
C PRO A 350 10.40 -21.01 -15.06
N THR A 351 9.39 -20.49 -14.35
CA THR A 351 9.05 -19.06 -14.37
C THR A 351 10.19 -18.24 -13.79
N PHE A 352 10.84 -18.72 -12.72
CA PHE A 352 12.02 -18.04 -12.16
C PHE A 352 13.21 -18.05 -13.13
N GLN A 353 13.48 -19.17 -13.80
CA GLN A 353 14.56 -19.25 -14.79
C GLN A 353 14.34 -18.28 -15.96
N ILE A 354 13.09 -18.14 -16.43
CA ILE A 354 12.72 -17.16 -17.45
C ILE A 354 12.95 -15.73 -16.94
N LEU A 355 12.49 -15.40 -15.73
CA LEU A 355 12.68 -14.08 -15.13
C LEU A 355 14.16 -13.73 -14.95
N LEU A 356 14.97 -14.68 -14.52
CA LEU A 356 16.42 -14.52 -14.38
C LEU A 356 17.05 -14.25 -15.76
N GLY A 357 16.70 -15.05 -16.78
CA GLY A 357 17.16 -14.86 -18.15
C GLY A 357 16.79 -13.48 -18.71
N VAL A 358 15.54 -13.06 -18.56
CA VAL A 358 15.06 -11.72 -18.98
C VAL A 358 15.82 -10.61 -18.24
N SER A 359 16.01 -10.76 -16.93
CA SER A 359 16.73 -9.78 -16.10
C SER A 359 18.20 -9.66 -16.53
N CYS A 360 18.86 -10.77 -16.83
CA CYS A 360 20.24 -10.77 -17.34
C CYS A 360 20.34 -10.11 -18.72
N VAL A 361 19.41 -10.40 -19.64
CA VAL A 361 19.37 -9.77 -20.97
C VAL A 361 19.14 -8.27 -20.87
N VAL A 362 18.14 -7.84 -20.11
CA VAL A 362 17.88 -6.41 -19.89
C VAL A 362 19.06 -5.74 -19.20
N GLY A 363 19.66 -6.36 -18.18
CA GLY A 363 20.86 -5.85 -17.52
C GLY A 363 22.03 -5.67 -18.49
N ALA A 364 22.28 -6.64 -19.37
CA ALA A 364 23.30 -6.53 -20.41
C ALA A 364 23.00 -5.39 -21.40
N LEU A 365 21.74 -5.23 -21.83
CA LEU A 365 21.31 -4.14 -22.70
C LEU A 365 21.50 -2.77 -22.03
N LEU A 366 21.12 -2.62 -20.76
CA LEU A 366 21.30 -1.39 -19.99
C LEU A 366 22.78 -1.00 -19.89
N ILE A 367 23.66 -1.97 -19.58
CA ILE A 367 25.11 -1.74 -19.49
C ILE A 367 25.69 -1.36 -20.86
N ALA A 368 25.39 -2.13 -21.90
CA ALA A 368 25.89 -1.90 -23.24
C ALA A 368 25.43 -0.55 -23.81
N ALA A 369 24.15 -0.21 -23.63
CA ALA A 369 23.56 1.04 -24.06
C ALA A 369 24.17 2.24 -23.33
N THR A 370 24.36 2.13 -22.01
CA THR A 370 24.94 3.22 -21.21
C THR A 370 26.42 3.43 -21.56
N ALA A 371 27.20 2.35 -21.75
CA ALA A 371 28.58 2.46 -22.20
C ALA A 371 28.68 3.09 -23.58
N TYR A 372 27.78 2.72 -24.50
CA TYR A 372 27.72 3.28 -25.84
C TYR A 372 27.31 4.77 -25.84
N ASP A 373 26.33 5.16 -25.03
CA ASP A 373 25.92 6.55 -24.82
C ASP A 373 27.09 7.40 -24.27
N MET A 374 27.78 6.89 -23.24
CA MET A 374 28.95 7.55 -22.68
C MET A 374 30.07 7.74 -23.71
N LYS A 375 30.29 6.74 -24.58
CA LYS A 375 31.26 6.82 -25.67
C LYS A 375 30.88 7.91 -26.67
N ILE A 376 29.64 7.93 -27.15
CA ILE A 376 29.15 8.99 -28.05
C ILE A 376 29.31 10.36 -27.40
N ALA A 377 28.89 10.51 -26.14
CA ALA A 377 29.03 11.77 -25.42
C ALA A 377 30.51 12.19 -25.25
N SER A 378 31.44 11.24 -25.13
CA SER A 378 32.88 11.54 -25.08
C SER A 378 33.42 11.98 -26.45
N ASP A 379 33.00 11.31 -27.52
CA ASP A 379 33.41 11.61 -28.90
C ASP A 379 32.90 12.98 -29.34
N VAL A 380 31.65 13.32 -29.01
CA VAL A 380 31.06 14.64 -29.28
C VAL A 380 31.79 15.73 -28.49
N ARG A 381 32.10 15.50 -27.22
CA ARG A 381 32.88 16.45 -26.40
C ARG A 381 34.30 16.64 -26.95
N ALA A 382 34.95 15.57 -27.44
CA ALA A 382 36.27 15.64 -28.05
C ALA A 382 36.24 16.42 -29.38
N ARG A 383 35.24 16.20 -30.23
CA ARG A 383 35.02 16.98 -31.46
C ARG A 383 34.79 18.46 -31.16
N ARG A 384 33.91 18.79 -30.21
CA ARG A 384 33.63 20.17 -29.82
C ARG A 384 34.90 20.87 -29.29
N ARG A 385 35.73 20.18 -28.51
CA ARG A 385 37.05 20.69 -28.08
C ARG A 385 38.00 20.94 -29.26
N ARG A 386 38.03 20.03 -30.25
CA ARG A 386 38.86 20.22 -31.47
C ARG A 386 38.40 21.43 -32.27
N VAL A 387 37.10 21.59 -32.50
CA VAL A 387 36.54 22.75 -33.21
C VAL A 387 36.83 24.05 -32.47
N HIS A 388 36.64 24.08 -31.14
CA HIS A 388 36.97 25.25 -30.33
C HIS A 388 38.47 25.59 -30.40
N ASN A 389 39.35 24.60 -30.37
CA ASN A 389 40.79 24.80 -30.50
C ASN A 389 41.19 25.29 -31.91
N MET A 390 40.51 24.82 -32.97
CA MET A 390 40.73 25.28 -34.34
C MET A 390 40.24 26.72 -34.53
N ALA A 391 39.06 27.08 -34.00
CA ALA A 391 38.54 28.45 -34.02
C ALA A 391 39.44 29.42 -33.23
N ALA A 392 39.99 28.99 -32.09
CA ALA A 392 40.95 29.78 -31.32
C ALA A 392 42.31 29.93 -32.04
N ALA A 393 42.72 28.96 -32.86
CA ALA A 393 43.94 29.05 -33.66
C ALA A 393 43.76 29.95 -34.90
N GLU A 394 42.57 29.97 -35.51
CA GLU A 394 42.23 30.87 -36.62
C GLU A 394 42.09 32.33 -36.18
N SER A 395 41.48 32.60 -35.02
CA SER A 395 41.39 33.96 -34.47
C SER A 395 42.77 34.53 -34.11
N GLY A 396 43.71 33.69 -33.67
CA GLY A 396 45.11 34.06 -33.45
C GLY A 396 45.91 34.37 -34.73
N HIS A 397 45.40 34.00 -35.91
CA HIS A 397 46.02 34.33 -37.21
C HIS A 397 45.32 35.49 -37.92
N ALA A 398 44.06 35.77 -37.60
CA ALA A 398 43.31 36.92 -38.14
C ALA A 398 43.82 38.27 -37.61
N ASP A 399 44.38 38.33 -36.40
CA ASP A 399 44.96 39.56 -35.84
C ASP A 399 46.28 40.01 -36.50
N LEU A 400 46.87 39.20 -37.40
CA LEU A 400 48.12 39.57 -38.10
C LEU A 400 47.92 39.96 -39.57
N ARG A 401 46.69 39.93 -40.09
CA ARG A 401 46.38 40.40 -41.45
C ARG A 401 44.99 40.99 -41.53
N LEU A 402 44.85 42.23 -41.07
CA LEU A 402 43.95 43.23 -41.65
C LEU A 402 44.27 44.58 -41.01
N ASN A 403 45.32 45.25 -41.51
CA ASN A 403 45.46 46.69 -41.36
C ASN A 403 45.46 47.35 -42.74
N MET A 404 44.50 48.25 -42.91
CA MET A 404 44.43 49.34 -43.90
C MET A 404 44.53 49.03 -45.40
N ASN A 405 43.38 49.05 -46.08
CA ASN A 405 43.01 50.07 -47.09
C ASN A 405 41.82 49.56 -47.93
N GLY A 406 40.82 50.41 -48.15
CA GLY A 406 39.84 50.20 -49.23
C GLY A 406 38.38 50.17 -48.76
N LEU A 407 37.80 51.36 -48.74
CA LEU A 407 36.38 51.58 -48.96
C LEU A 407 35.97 51.02 -50.34
N ASP A 408 34.70 50.69 -50.49
CA ASP A 408 33.92 50.50 -51.73
C ASP A 408 34.04 49.18 -52.53
N ALA A 409 32.98 48.36 -52.45
CA ALA A 409 32.32 47.69 -53.58
C ALA A 409 31.05 46.94 -53.11
N ILE A 410 29.84 47.41 -53.46
CA ILE A 410 28.95 46.81 -54.47
C ILE A 410 28.29 45.50 -53.98
N THR A 411 27.11 45.56 -53.33
CA THR A 411 25.74 45.50 -53.87
C THR A 411 25.14 44.10 -54.14
N VAL A 412 23.83 44.02 -53.87
CA VAL A 412 22.81 43.17 -54.52
C VAL A 412 22.68 41.70 -54.05
N SER A 413 21.61 41.40 -53.31
CA SER A 413 20.39 40.75 -53.88
C SER A 413 19.56 39.98 -52.83
N LYS A 414 18.28 40.39 -52.73
CA LYS A 414 17.07 39.65 -52.31
C LYS A 414 16.96 39.28 -50.82
N GLY A 415 15.91 39.62 -50.09
CA GLY A 415 14.60 40.18 -50.44
C GLY A 415 13.49 39.44 -49.68
N LYS A 416 12.65 40.25 -48.98
CA LYS A 416 11.35 39.99 -48.31
C LYS A 416 11.45 39.70 -46.79
N SER A 417 11.16 40.68 -45.90
CA SER A 417 9.85 41.32 -45.56
C SER A 417 9.04 40.43 -44.58
N MET A 418 8.47 40.85 -43.42
CA MET A 418 8.03 42.15 -42.90
C MET A 418 7.59 42.06 -41.40
N TYR A 419 7.72 43.17 -40.66
CA TYR A 419 7.06 43.68 -39.41
C TYR A 419 6.87 42.78 -38.17
N ASN A 420 7.37 43.07 -36.96
CA ASN A 420 7.49 44.28 -36.12
C ASN A 420 6.20 44.67 -35.34
N VAL A 421 6.23 44.55 -34.00
CA VAL A 421 5.52 45.42 -33.04
C VAL A 421 6.39 45.60 -31.78
N ASN A 422 6.87 46.84 -31.62
CA ASN A 422 7.47 47.54 -30.46
C ASN A 422 6.73 47.30 -29.11
N ASN A 423 7.31 47.46 -27.90
CA ASN A 423 8.11 48.58 -27.37
C ASN A 423 8.81 48.23 -26.03
N ASN A 424 10.06 48.69 -25.90
CA ASN A 424 10.74 49.34 -24.76
C ASN A 424 10.76 48.71 -23.35
N ILE A 425 11.97 48.32 -22.90
CA ILE A 425 12.71 48.90 -21.76
C ILE A 425 14.21 48.62 -22.00
N ALA A 426 15.04 49.65 -21.84
CA ALA A 426 16.48 49.60 -22.00
C ALA A 426 17.17 49.08 -20.73
N ILE A 427 18.07 48.10 -20.87
CA ILE A 427 19.22 47.92 -19.97
C ILE A 427 20.43 47.54 -20.83
N ASN A 428 21.48 48.34 -20.68
CA ASN A 428 22.78 48.21 -21.32
C ASN A 428 23.64 47.10 -20.68
N THR A 429 24.56 46.59 -21.51
CA THR A 429 25.86 45.96 -21.18
C THR A 429 25.89 44.56 -20.53
N ASN A 430 26.03 43.53 -21.38
CA ASN A 430 27.20 42.63 -21.41
C ASN A 430 27.09 41.64 -22.59
N THR A 431 27.41 42.11 -23.78
CA THR A 431 27.53 41.31 -25.01
C THR A 431 28.83 40.52 -25.02
N SER A 432 28.81 39.30 -24.49
CA SER A 432 29.76 38.24 -24.85
C SER A 432 29.15 36.84 -24.74
N GLU A 433 28.16 36.62 -23.87
CA GLU A 433 27.44 35.34 -23.76
C GLU A 433 26.36 35.13 -24.85
N GLU A 434 25.76 36.20 -25.35
CA GLU A 434 24.65 36.10 -26.32
C GLU A 434 25.11 35.77 -27.75
N ARG A 435 26.37 36.07 -28.08
CA ARG A 435 27.00 35.65 -29.35
C ARG A 435 27.46 34.19 -29.31
N LEU A 436 27.92 33.70 -28.16
CA LEU A 436 28.35 32.30 -28.00
C LEU A 436 27.17 31.32 -27.99
N THR A 437 26.01 31.76 -27.51
CA THR A 437 24.76 30.98 -27.50
C THR A 437 24.03 30.99 -28.84
N ALA A 438 24.19 32.05 -29.66
CA ALA A 438 23.67 32.09 -31.02
C ALA A 438 24.48 31.24 -32.02
N GLU A 439 25.81 31.15 -31.88
CA GLU A 439 26.66 30.30 -32.75
C GLU A 439 26.70 28.82 -32.32
N THR A 440 26.47 28.50 -31.04
CA THR A 440 26.27 27.10 -30.63
C THR A 440 24.90 26.53 -31.02
N ALA A 441 23.94 27.37 -31.39
CA ALA A 441 22.63 26.92 -31.89
C ALA A 441 22.63 26.57 -33.40
N SER A 442 23.67 26.95 -34.16
CA SER A 442 23.70 26.78 -35.62
C SER A 442 24.61 25.65 -36.14
N THR A 443 25.25 24.86 -35.26
CA THR A 443 26.09 23.71 -35.66
C THR A 443 25.95 22.50 -34.72
N ASP A 444 24.72 22.15 -34.31
CA ASP A 444 24.48 20.75 -33.92
C ASP A 444 24.46 19.91 -35.21
N GLU A 445 25.63 19.39 -35.61
CA GLU A 445 25.71 18.29 -36.59
C GLU A 445 24.80 17.16 -36.09
N GLU A 446 23.63 17.01 -36.71
CA GLU A 446 22.70 15.92 -36.44
C GLU A 446 23.43 14.59 -36.66
N LEU A 447 23.81 13.93 -35.57
CA LEU A 447 24.44 12.62 -35.60
C LEU A 447 23.39 11.63 -36.14
N LYS A 448 23.51 11.27 -37.42
CA LYS A 448 22.62 10.29 -38.07
C LYS A 448 22.95 8.89 -37.58
N LEU A 449 22.32 8.49 -36.47
CA LEU A 449 22.43 7.14 -35.95
C LEU A 449 21.60 6.15 -36.78
N SER A 450 22.06 4.89 -36.82
CA SER A 450 21.27 3.76 -37.34
C SER A 450 20.08 3.48 -36.42
N ILE A 451 18.98 2.96 -36.97
CA ILE A 451 17.79 2.58 -36.18
C ILE A 451 18.16 1.61 -35.05
N TRP A 452 19.03 0.63 -35.32
CA TRP A 452 19.50 -0.31 -34.31
C TRP A 452 20.31 0.37 -33.19
N SER A 453 21.05 1.43 -33.54
CA SER A 453 21.80 2.23 -32.58
C SER A 453 20.86 3.10 -31.72
N GLU A 454 19.80 3.65 -32.29
CA GLU A 454 18.76 4.40 -31.54
C GLU A 454 17.96 3.45 -30.62
N LEU A 455 17.63 2.25 -31.10
CA LEU A 455 16.97 1.21 -30.30
C LEU A 455 17.85 0.77 -29.14
N LEU A 456 19.15 0.57 -29.34
CA LEU A 456 20.06 0.25 -28.24
C LEU A 456 20.13 1.41 -27.23
N LEU A 457 20.26 2.65 -27.69
CA LEU A 457 20.31 3.84 -26.81
C LEU A 457 19.01 4.07 -26.01
N SER A 458 17.88 3.51 -26.43
CA SER A 458 16.64 3.54 -25.63
C SER A 458 16.82 2.88 -24.25
N PHE A 459 17.78 1.96 -24.12
CA PHE A 459 18.16 1.32 -22.85
C PHE A 459 19.24 2.10 -22.07
N SER A 460 19.66 3.29 -22.52
CA SER A 460 20.64 4.10 -21.75
C SER A 460 20.05 4.50 -20.40
N MET A 461 20.66 4.01 -19.31
CA MET A 461 20.23 4.34 -17.96
C MET A 461 20.38 5.83 -17.69
N LYS A 462 21.48 6.44 -18.13
CA LYS A 462 21.72 7.88 -17.95
C LYS A 462 20.60 8.71 -18.57
N ALA A 463 20.24 8.41 -19.81
CA ALA A 463 19.17 9.14 -20.51
C ALA A 463 17.81 8.95 -19.84
N ASN A 464 17.47 7.71 -19.46
CA ASN A 464 16.20 7.39 -18.82
C ASN A 464 16.08 8.02 -17.43
N ILE A 465 17.15 8.02 -16.63
CA ILE A 465 17.18 8.66 -15.30
C ILE A 465 17.00 10.17 -15.45
N LEU A 466 17.76 10.81 -16.36
CA LEU A 466 17.61 12.26 -16.61
C LEU A 466 16.19 12.60 -17.07
N GLN A 467 15.58 11.76 -17.91
CA GLN A 467 14.19 11.95 -18.34
C GLN A 467 13.19 11.79 -17.17
N ILE A 468 13.45 10.92 -16.19
CA ILE A 468 12.58 10.76 -15.01
C ILE A 468 12.73 11.95 -14.06
N PHE A 469 13.94 12.47 -13.87
CA PHE A 469 14.21 13.61 -12.99
C PHE A 469 14.05 14.98 -13.64
N ASP A 470 13.73 15.06 -14.93
CA ASP A 470 13.55 16.32 -15.64
C ASP A 470 12.45 17.18 -15.00
N GLN A 471 12.80 18.36 -14.50
CA GLN A 471 11.86 19.28 -13.86
C GLN A 471 11.05 20.09 -14.87
N SER A 472 11.33 19.94 -16.17
CA SER A 472 10.59 20.63 -17.22
C SER A 472 9.23 19.97 -17.48
N VAL A 473 8.20 20.80 -17.60
CA VAL A 473 6.85 20.41 -18.04
C VAL A 473 6.54 21.16 -19.33
N GLY A 474 6.36 20.41 -20.42
CA GLY A 474 6.05 21.00 -21.71
C GLY A 474 4.68 21.69 -21.72
N SER A 475 4.45 22.61 -22.66
CA SER A 475 3.17 23.32 -22.86
C SER A 475 1.97 22.40 -23.09
N ASP A 476 2.23 21.13 -23.42
CA ASP A 476 1.26 20.07 -23.70
C ASP A 476 0.89 19.25 -22.44
N THR A 477 1.42 19.59 -21.25
CA THR A 477 1.20 18.87 -20.00
C THR A 477 0.51 19.74 -18.94
N VAL A 478 -0.25 19.12 -18.04
CA VAL A 478 -0.98 19.80 -16.95
C VAL A 478 -0.23 19.54 -15.63
N PRO A 479 0.55 20.50 -15.09
CA PRO A 479 1.49 20.23 -13.99
C PRO A 479 0.83 19.69 -12.71
N VAL A 480 -0.38 20.14 -12.41
CA VAL A 480 -1.18 19.76 -11.23
C VAL A 480 -1.47 18.25 -11.17
N VAL A 481 -1.52 17.60 -12.33
CA VAL A 481 -1.75 16.15 -12.43
C VAL A 481 -0.61 15.37 -11.77
N HIS A 482 0.61 15.92 -11.74
CA HIS A 482 1.74 15.24 -11.12
C HIS A 482 1.60 15.12 -9.60
N GLY A 483 1.17 16.18 -8.94
CA GLY A 483 0.87 16.15 -7.51
C GLY A 483 -0.28 15.21 -7.18
N LEU A 484 -1.39 15.29 -7.92
CA LEU A 484 -2.55 14.42 -7.71
C LEU A 484 -2.17 12.94 -7.79
N ARG A 485 -1.41 12.53 -8.81
CA ARG A 485 -0.92 11.13 -8.92
C ARG A 485 -0.09 10.70 -7.71
N THR A 486 0.81 11.56 -7.27
CA THR A 486 1.75 11.24 -6.18
C THR A 486 1.01 11.08 -4.85
N PHE A 487 0.15 12.05 -4.50
CA PHE A 487 -0.63 11.98 -3.26
C PHE A 487 -1.66 10.85 -3.27
N SER A 488 -2.35 10.61 -4.39
CA SER A 488 -3.26 9.47 -4.51
C SER A 488 -2.51 8.14 -4.39
N MET A 489 -1.32 7.99 -4.98
CA MET A 489 -0.52 6.78 -4.83
C MET A 489 -0.08 6.54 -3.38
N LEU A 490 0.38 7.58 -2.69
CA LEU A 490 0.72 7.49 -1.25
C LEU A 490 -0.50 7.09 -0.41
N TRP A 491 -1.68 7.61 -0.73
CA TRP A 491 -2.92 7.25 -0.04
C TRP A 491 -3.32 5.79 -0.27
N ILE A 492 -3.14 5.26 -1.49
CA ILE A 492 -3.33 3.83 -1.79
C ILE A 492 -2.37 2.97 -0.95
N ILE A 493 -1.08 3.30 -0.92
CA ILE A 493 -0.08 2.55 -0.15
C ILE A 493 -0.45 2.56 1.33
N PHE A 494 -0.90 3.70 1.86
CA PHE A 494 -1.34 3.80 3.25
C PHE A 494 -2.54 2.91 3.54
N GLY A 495 -3.59 2.96 2.70
CA GLY A 495 -4.77 2.11 2.85
C GLY A 495 -4.44 0.62 2.80
N HIS A 496 -3.65 0.19 1.82
CA HIS A 496 -3.21 -1.20 1.69
C HIS A 496 -2.29 -1.64 2.85
N THR A 497 -1.47 -0.73 3.40
CA THR A 497 -0.65 -1.03 4.58
C THR A 497 -1.52 -1.36 5.77
N CYS A 498 -2.53 -0.54 6.05
CA CYS A 498 -3.49 -0.79 7.13
C CYS A 498 -4.19 -2.14 6.95
N ILE A 499 -4.71 -2.40 5.74
CA ILE A 499 -5.35 -3.68 5.37
C ILE A 499 -4.46 -4.89 5.70
N VAL A 500 -3.21 -4.88 5.23
CA VAL A 500 -2.31 -6.03 5.39
C VAL A 500 -1.94 -6.21 6.86
N VAL A 501 -1.66 -5.12 7.56
CA VAL A 501 -1.26 -5.16 8.97
C VAL A 501 -2.41 -5.61 9.87
N PHE A 502 -3.66 -5.26 9.56
CA PHE A 502 -4.82 -5.75 10.32
C PHE A 502 -5.02 -7.27 10.20
N LYS A 503 -4.69 -7.89 9.06
CA LYS A 503 -4.82 -9.34 8.87
C LYS A 503 -3.85 -10.14 9.75
N TYR A 504 -2.63 -9.63 9.96
CA TYR A 504 -1.57 -10.31 10.70
C TYR A 504 -1.39 -9.78 12.14
N ALA A 505 -2.44 -9.17 12.70
CA ALA A 505 -2.40 -8.58 14.02
C ALA A 505 -2.83 -9.52 15.14
N ASP A 506 -2.25 -9.38 16.33
CA ASP A 506 -2.68 -10.11 17.54
C ASP A 506 -3.88 -9.44 18.25
N ASN A 507 -4.20 -8.20 17.91
CA ASN A 507 -5.22 -7.39 18.58
C ASN A 507 -6.29 -6.93 17.59
N THR A 508 -6.81 -7.87 16.79
CA THR A 508 -7.75 -7.60 15.69
C THR A 508 -9.01 -6.85 16.13
N ALA A 509 -9.45 -6.96 17.40
CA ALA A 509 -10.57 -6.19 17.92
C ALA A 509 -10.33 -4.67 17.91
N LEU A 510 -9.08 -4.22 17.94
CA LEU A 510 -8.73 -2.80 17.82
C LEU A 510 -9.23 -2.22 16.48
N ARG A 511 -9.28 -3.02 15.41
CA ARG A 511 -9.82 -2.60 14.11
C ARG A 511 -11.24 -2.07 14.24
N ALA A 512 -12.12 -2.79 14.91
CA ALA A 512 -13.52 -2.39 15.07
C ALA A 512 -13.69 -1.12 15.93
N VAL A 513 -12.77 -0.90 16.88
CA VAL A 513 -12.72 0.35 17.66
C VAL A 513 -12.23 1.50 16.78
N LEU A 514 -11.20 1.25 15.97
CA LEU A 514 -10.62 2.24 15.07
C LEU A 514 -11.56 2.61 13.92
N GLU A 515 -12.29 1.67 13.34
CA GLU A 515 -13.28 1.89 12.28
C GLU A 515 -14.35 2.90 12.68
N LYS A 516 -14.76 2.85 13.95
CA LYS A 516 -15.70 3.81 14.54
C LYS A 516 -15.07 5.17 14.84
N SER A 517 -13.75 5.32 14.74
CA SER A 517 -13.09 6.59 14.97
C SER A 517 -13.25 7.53 13.77
N PHE A 518 -13.37 8.83 14.06
CA PHE A 518 -13.53 9.87 13.04
C PHE A 518 -12.37 9.88 12.01
N TRP A 519 -11.13 9.71 12.47
CA TRP A 519 -9.95 9.80 11.61
C TRP A 519 -9.76 8.58 10.71
N PHE A 520 -10.27 7.41 11.11
CA PHE A 520 -10.18 6.20 10.31
C PHE A 520 -11.04 6.26 9.05
N GLN A 521 -12.02 7.16 8.99
CA GLN A 521 -12.78 7.45 7.78
C GLN A 521 -11.89 7.86 6.60
N LEU A 522 -10.71 8.47 6.85
CA LEU A 522 -9.74 8.76 5.79
C LEU A 522 -9.14 7.47 5.19
N ILE A 523 -8.92 6.44 6.01
CA ILE A 523 -8.38 5.15 5.56
C ILE A 523 -9.43 4.44 4.71
N LEU A 524 -10.68 4.40 5.20
CA LEU A 524 -11.82 3.79 4.50
C LEU A 524 -12.11 4.49 3.16
N SER A 525 -12.03 5.83 3.15
CA SER A 525 -12.21 6.65 1.96
C SER A 525 -11.07 6.55 0.94
N ALA A 526 -9.99 5.81 1.25
CA ALA A 526 -8.89 5.60 0.30
C ALA A 526 -9.35 4.96 -1.02
N VAL A 527 -10.52 4.33 -1.05
CA VAL A 527 -11.16 3.83 -2.29
C VAL A 527 -11.31 4.91 -3.37
N TYR A 528 -11.53 6.17 -3.00
CA TYR A 528 -11.67 7.30 -3.93
C TYR A 528 -10.34 7.73 -4.57
N SER A 529 -9.20 7.31 -4.02
CA SER A 529 -7.89 7.56 -4.64
C SER A 529 -7.80 6.95 -6.04
N VAL A 530 -8.42 5.79 -6.26
CA VAL A 530 -8.48 5.11 -7.57
C VAL A 530 -9.33 5.90 -8.57
N ASP A 531 -10.41 6.53 -8.11
CA ASP A 531 -11.27 7.40 -8.96
C ASP A 531 -10.51 8.61 -9.47
N THR A 532 -9.57 9.11 -8.68
CA THR A 532 -8.65 10.15 -9.11
C THR A 532 -7.86 9.68 -10.32
N PHE A 533 -7.34 8.45 -10.30
CA PHE A 533 -6.63 7.88 -11.43
C PHE A 533 -7.51 7.64 -12.67
N PHE A 534 -8.75 7.15 -12.50
CA PHE A 534 -9.70 7.01 -13.61
C PHE A 534 -10.04 8.36 -14.25
N CYS A 535 -10.32 9.39 -13.44
CA CYS A 535 -10.56 10.74 -13.92
C CYS A 535 -9.35 11.31 -14.67
N LEU A 536 -8.14 11.14 -14.12
CA LEU A 536 -6.90 11.55 -14.77
C LEU A 536 -6.64 10.80 -16.09
N GLY A 537 -6.97 9.50 -16.15
CA GLY A 537 -6.88 8.68 -17.36
C GLY A 537 -7.73 9.23 -18.49
N GLY A 538 -9.03 9.46 -18.23
CA GLY A 538 -9.95 10.05 -19.20
C GLY A 538 -9.57 11.47 -19.61
N LEU A 539 -9.16 12.30 -18.65
CA LEU A 539 -8.75 13.70 -18.88
C LEU A 539 -7.55 13.80 -19.81
N LEU A 540 -6.45 13.11 -19.47
CA LEU A 540 -5.22 13.18 -20.25
C LEU A 540 -5.42 12.58 -21.64
N PHE A 541 -6.19 11.49 -21.74
CA PHE A 541 -6.44 10.88 -23.03
C PHE A 541 -7.22 11.83 -23.95
N SER A 542 -8.34 12.37 -23.48
CA SER A 542 -9.16 13.34 -24.22
C SER A 542 -8.34 14.59 -24.61
N PHE A 543 -7.65 15.20 -23.65
CA PHE A 543 -6.86 16.42 -23.87
C PHE A 543 -5.73 16.22 -24.90
N LEU A 544 -4.95 15.15 -24.76
CA LEU A 544 -3.83 14.86 -25.67
C LEU A 544 -4.31 14.43 -27.05
N TYR A 545 -5.41 13.68 -27.13
CA TYR A 545 -6.00 13.25 -28.41
C TYR A 545 -6.46 14.45 -29.23
N PHE A 546 -7.28 15.34 -28.66
CA PHE A 546 -7.74 16.54 -29.36
C PHE A 546 -6.61 17.47 -29.76
N ARG A 547 -5.59 17.66 -28.90
CA ARG A 547 -4.42 18.47 -29.22
C ARG A 547 -3.55 17.87 -30.32
N THR A 548 -3.39 16.55 -30.33
CA THR A 548 -2.64 15.84 -31.38
C THR A 548 -3.37 15.90 -32.70
N ASN A 549 -4.70 15.74 -32.69
CA ASN A 549 -5.53 15.86 -33.87
C ASN A 549 -5.51 17.30 -34.44
N ALA A 550 -5.64 18.32 -33.59
CA ALA A 550 -5.56 19.73 -34.00
C ALA A 550 -4.21 20.11 -34.63
N LYS A 551 -3.12 19.42 -34.24
CA LYS A 551 -1.80 19.57 -34.87
C LYS A 551 -1.67 18.88 -36.25
N GLY A 552 -2.76 18.30 -36.79
CA GLY A 552 -2.79 17.59 -38.08
C GLY A 552 -1.98 16.29 -38.09
N LYS A 553 -1.53 15.81 -36.92
CA LYS A 553 -0.63 14.66 -36.80
C LYS A 553 -1.32 13.34 -37.10
N LEU A 554 -2.58 13.23 -36.71
CA LEU A 554 -3.39 12.03 -36.89
C LEU A 554 -3.87 11.90 -38.35
N GLU A 555 -4.11 13.02 -39.02
CA GLU A 555 -4.49 13.09 -40.43
C GLU A 555 -3.37 12.60 -41.36
N ARG A 556 -2.10 12.84 -41.01
CA ARG A 556 -0.94 12.28 -41.75
C ARG A 556 -0.93 10.75 -41.79
N LEU A 557 -1.42 10.10 -40.73
CA LEU A 557 -1.49 8.63 -40.63
C LEU A 557 -2.67 8.03 -41.43
N THR A 558 -3.63 8.85 -41.82
CA THR A 558 -4.90 8.41 -42.42
C THR A 558 -5.19 9.01 -43.79
N LYS A 559 -4.23 9.75 -44.36
CA LYS A 559 -4.33 10.39 -45.67
C LYS A 559 -4.58 9.35 -46.77
N GLY A 560 -5.68 9.52 -47.52
CA GLY A 560 -6.03 8.69 -48.68
C GLY A 560 -6.84 7.42 -48.38
N ARG A 561 -7.29 7.20 -47.13
CA ARG A 561 -8.11 6.04 -46.74
C ARG A 561 -9.58 6.43 -46.47
N PRO A 562 -10.56 5.54 -46.72
CA PRO A 562 -11.95 5.81 -46.36
C PRO A 562 -12.10 5.98 -44.84
N LYS A 563 -12.98 6.89 -44.41
CA LYS A 563 -13.12 7.36 -43.01
C LYS A 563 -13.24 6.22 -41.98
N ILE A 564 -13.94 5.13 -42.32
CA ILE A 564 -14.12 3.97 -41.43
C ILE A 564 -12.78 3.23 -41.24
N THR A 565 -12.09 2.90 -42.33
CA THR A 565 -10.77 2.24 -42.25
C THR A 565 -9.75 3.14 -41.55
N ALA A 566 -9.80 4.45 -41.79
CA ALA A 566 -8.97 5.42 -41.10
C ALA A 566 -9.20 5.39 -39.58
N GLY A 567 -10.46 5.38 -39.13
CA GLY A 567 -10.82 5.23 -37.72
C GLY A 567 -10.31 3.92 -37.11
N LEU A 568 -10.41 2.79 -37.83
CA LEU A 568 -9.89 1.50 -37.35
C LEU A 568 -8.37 1.52 -37.15
N PHE A 569 -7.60 2.07 -38.09
CA PHE A 569 -6.15 2.20 -37.93
C PHE A 569 -5.76 3.14 -36.78
N GLN A 570 -6.51 4.23 -36.56
CA GLN A 570 -6.30 5.10 -35.41
C GLN A 570 -6.57 4.35 -34.09
N PHE A 571 -7.67 3.59 -34.02
CA PHE A 571 -8.00 2.77 -32.87
C PHE A 571 -6.90 1.75 -32.57
N LEU A 572 -6.51 0.94 -33.55
CA LEU A 572 -5.45 -0.06 -33.39
C LEU A 572 -4.11 0.56 -33.00
N GLY A 573 -3.76 1.72 -33.56
CA GLY A 573 -2.54 2.45 -33.20
C GLY A 573 -2.55 2.96 -31.74
N LEU A 574 -3.67 3.49 -31.27
CA LEU A 574 -3.83 3.95 -29.89
C LEU A 574 -3.75 2.79 -28.89
N ILE A 575 -4.49 1.71 -29.15
CA ILE A 575 -4.47 0.50 -28.32
C ILE A 575 -3.09 -0.14 -28.34
N GLY A 576 -2.47 -0.31 -29.52
CA GLY A 576 -1.14 -0.90 -29.66
C GLY A 576 -0.06 -0.11 -28.92
N TYR A 577 -0.09 1.23 -28.99
CA TYR A 577 0.84 2.08 -28.24
C TYR A 577 0.68 1.91 -26.72
N ARG A 578 -0.57 1.91 -26.23
CA ARG A 578 -0.85 1.74 -24.80
C ARG A 578 -0.46 0.35 -24.31
N PHE A 579 -0.84 -0.69 -25.06
CA PHE A 579 -0.52 -2.08 -24.76
C PHE A 579 0.99 -2.28 -24.68
N ALA A 580 1.75 -1.85 -25.70
CA ALA A 580 3.20 -1.98 -25.70
C ALA A 580 3.83 -1.29 -24.48
N ARG A 581 3.38 -0.08 -24.12
CA ARG A 581 3.89 0.66 -22.96
C ARG A 581 3.67 -0.05 -21.62
N LEU A 582 2.46 -0.57 -21.38
CA LEU A 582 2.06 -1.10 -20.07
C LEU A 582 2.49 -2.57 -19.89
N THR A 583 2.45 -3.36 -20.95
CA THR A 583 2.58 -4.82 -20.84
C THR A 583 3.97 -5.28 -20.37
N ALA A 584 5.05 -4.60 -20.75
CA ALA A 584 6.41 -5.04 -20.38
C ALA A 584 6.66 -5.10 -18.86
N PRO A 585 6.49 -4.01 -18.08
CA PRO A 585 6.63 -4.07 -16.63
C PRO A 585 5.54 -4.93 -15.97
N TYR A 586 4.34 -5.01 -16.56
CA TYR A 586 3.25 -5.83 -16.00
C TYR A 586 3.55 -7.33 -16.07
N LEU A 587 4.03 -7.83 -17.21
CA LEU A 587 4.42 -9.23 -17.37
C LEU A 587 5.57 -9.63 -16.45
N PHE A 588 6.57 -8.75 -16.32
CA PHE A 588 7.68 -8.97 -15.40
C PHE A 588 7.17 -9.12 -13.96
N MET A 589 6.31 -8.20 -13.52
CA MET A 589 5.73 -8.25 -12.17
C MET A 589 4.80 -9.44 -11.96
N LEU A 590 4.07 -9.87 -12.99
CA LEU A 590 3.24 -11.08 -12.93
C LEU A 590 4.08 -12.31 -12.63
N GLY A 591 5.20 -12.49 -13.34
CA GLY A 591 6.12 -13.59 -13.05
C GLY A 591 6.72 -13.49 -11.65
N VAL A 592 7.11 -12.29 -11.20
CA VAL A 592 7.62 -12.08 -9.84
C VAL A 592 6.59 -12.49 -8.79
N VAL A 593 5.31 -12.12 -8.96
CA VAL A 593 4.24 -12.52 -8.04
C VAL A 593 4.04 -14.03 -8.05
N GLU A 594 4.02 -14.66 -9.22
CA GLU A 594 3.84 -16.11 -9.32
C GLU A 594 4.92 -16.87 -8.54
N VAL A 595 6.19 -16.56 -8.78
CA VAL A 595 7.32 -17.24 -8.10
C VAL A 595 7.34 -16.93 -6.60
N THR A 596 7.19 -15.66 -6.23
CA THR A 596 7.25 -15.26 -4.81
C THR A 596 6.11 -15.86 -4.00
N MET A 597 4.88 -15.88 -4.53
CA MET A 597 3.73 -16.44 -3.83
C MET A 597 3.80 -17.97 -3.73
N LYS A 598 4.32 -18.69 -4.76
CA LYS A 598 4.61 -20.12 -4.64
C LYS A 598 5.63 -20.40 -3.53
N TRP A 599 6.70 -19.61 -3.46
CA TRP A 599 7.69 -19.75 -2.39
C TRP A 599 7.07 -19.55 -1.01
N PHE A 600 6.29 -18.48 -0.82
CA PHE A 600 5.61 -18.23 0.46
C PHE A 600 4.56 -19.28 0.79
N ALA A 601 3.86 -19.84 -0.20
CA ALA A 601 2.91 -20.91 0.06
C ALA A 601 3.58 -22.13 0.73
N HIS A 602 4.81 -22.46 0.38
CA HIS A 602 5.52 -23.59 0.98
C HIS A 602 6.36 -23.23 2.21
N ASN A 603 6.90 -22.01 2.28
CA ASN A 603 7.93 -21.62 3.22
C ASN A 603 7.52 -20.57 4.26
N ALA A 604 6.38 -19.88 4.11
CA ALA A 604 5.93 -18.90 5.09
C ALA A 604 5.24 -19.57 6.30
N VAL A 605 5.38 -18.94 7.47
CA VAL A 605 4.66 -19.34 8.70
C VAL A 605 3.18 -19.02 8.57
N PHE A 606 2.87 -17.83 8.06
CA PHE A 606 1.50 -17.38 7.82
C PHE A 606 1.02 -17.77 6.42
N GLU A 607 -0.30 -17.84 6.27
CA GLU A 607 -0.92 -18.06 4.97
C GLU A 607 -0.84 -16.79 4.11
N PRO A 608 -0.51 -16.93 2.81
CA PRO A 608 -0.64 -15.84 1.86
C PRO A 608 -2.03 -15.21 1.91
N PRO A 609 -2.13 -13.87 1.80
CA PRO A 609 -3.41 -13.18 1.93
C PRO A 609 -4.36 -13.44 0.75
N ALA A 610 -3.83 -13.99 -0.35
CA ALA A 610 -4.58 -14.43 -1.54
C ALA A 610 -3.90 -15.67 -2.14
N HIS A 611 -4.68 -16.49 -2.85
CA HIS A 611 -4.24 -17.76 -3.45
C HIS A 611 -3.54 -17.59 -4.81
N ASP A 612 -2.71 -16.55 -4.96
CA ASP A 612 -2.02 -16.26 -6.24
C ASP A 612 -1.06 -17.39 -6.68
N HIS A 613 -0.60 -18.22 -5.76
CA HIS A 613 0.22 -19.40 -6.05
C HIS A 613 -0.55 -20.49 -6.82
N GLU A 614 -1.88 -20.50 -6.72
CA GLU A 614 -2.77 -21.44 -7.42
C GLU A 614 -3.45 -20.76 -8.62
N THR A 615 -3.93 -19.53 -8.47
CA THR A 615 -4.72 -18.86 -9.51
C THR A 615 -3.85 -18.36 -10.68
N CYS A 616 -2.65 -17.83 -10.42
CA CYS A 616 -1.79 -17.26 -11.46
C CYS A 616 -1.34 -18.26 -12.52
N PRO A 617 -0.87 -19.48 -12.19
CA PRO A 617 -0.48 -20.48 -13.18
C PRO A 617 -1.59 -20.83 -14.19
N HIS A 618 -2.85 -20.78 -13.76
CA HIS A 618 -4.01 -21.11 -14.63
C HIS A 618 -4.57 -19.90 -15.38
N TYR A 619 -4.52 -18.70 -14.80
CA TYR A 619 -5.27 -17.54 -15.28
C TYR A 619 -4.42 -16.33 -15.68
N TRP A 620 -3.09 -16.43 -15.69
CA TRP A 620 -2.18 -15.33 -16.10
C TRP A 620 -2.52 -14.70 -17.45
N TRP A 621 -3.00 -15.49 -18.42
CA TRP A 621 -3.36 -15.00 -19.75
C TRP A 621 -4.51 -13.98 -19.73
N ARG A 622 -5.41 -14.05 -18.74
CA ARG A 622 -6.50 -13.09 -18.55
C ARG A 622 -5.96 -11.71 -18.18
N ASN A 623 -4.88 -11.67 -17.40
CA ASN A 623 -4.18 -10.45 -17.02
C ASN A 623 -3.50 -9.81 -18.24
N VAL A 624 -2.86 -10.61 -19.10
CA VAL A 624 -2.22 -10.12 -20.34
C VAL A 624 -3.23 -9.49 -21.29
N LEU A 625 -4.44 -10.05 -21.36
CA LEU A 625 -5.53 -9.52 -22.18
C LEU A 625 -6.30 -8.36 -21.53
N TYR A 626 -5.99 -8.01 -20.27
CA TYR A 626 -6.69 -6.97 -19.49
C TYR A 626 -8.20 -7.25 -19.32
N ILE A 627 -8.57 -8.53 -19.16
CA ILE A 627 -9.97 -8.99 -19.04
C ILE A 627 -10.28 -9.70 -17.72
N ASN A 628 -9.36 -9.70 -16.75
CA ASN A 628 -9.56 -10.42 -15.51
C ASN A 628 -10.79 -9.94 -14.71
N THR A 629 -11.24 -8.69 -14.88
CA THR A 629 -12.46 -8.16 -14.22
C THR A 629 -13.78 -8.73 -14.75
N LEU A 630 -13.75 -9.45 -15.88
CA LEU A 630 -14.92 -10.12 -16.45
C LEU A 630 -15.21 -11.50 -15.84
N PHE A 631 -14.33 -11.96 -14.94
CA PHE A 631 -14.41 -13.26 -14.28
C PHE A 631 -14.60 -13.08 -12.76
N PRO A 632 -14.99 -14.15 -12.03
CA PRO A 632 -15.11 -14.12 -10.57
C PRO A 632 -13.78 -13.80 -9.88
N VAL A 633 -13.85 -13.11 -8.74
CA VAL A 633 -12.69 -12.65 -7.96
C VAL A 633 -11.80 -13.81 -7.48
N GLU A 634 -12.39 -14.96 -7.15
CA GLU A 634 -11.67 -16.15 -6.68
C GLU A 634 -10.72 -16.72 -7.74
N GLN A 635 -10.96 -16.41 -9.02
CA GLN A 635 -10.12 -16.83 -10.14
C GLN A 635 -9.14 -15.74 -10.59
N MET A 636 -9.10 -14.59 -9.91
CA MET A 636 -8.18 -13.53 -10.29
C MET A 636 -6.75 -13.84 -9.86
N CYS A 637 -5.83 -13.63 -10.80
CA CYS A 637 -4.40 -13.55 -10.51
C CYS A 637 -4.05 -12.08 -10.24
N MET A 638 -3.28 -11.81 -9.18
CA MET A 638 -2.92 -10.46 -8.75
C MET A 638 -4.15 -9.59 -8.53
N LEU A 639 -4.84 -9.76 -7.41
CA LEU A 639 -6.11 -9.08 -7.15
C LEU A 639 -6.13 -7.60 -7.55
N TRP A 640 -5.10 -6.82 -7.19
CA TRP A 640 -5.03 -5.40 -7.49
C TRP A 640 -5.13 -5.08 -8.98
N SER A 641 -4.73 -5.99 -9.88
CA SER A 641 -4.73 -5.80 -11.32
C SER A 641 -6.09 -5.44 -11.94
N TRP A 642 -7.20 -5.61 -11.21
CA TRP A 642 -8.54 -5.19 -11.63
C TRP A 642 -8.55 -3.74 -12.17
N TYR A 643 -7.88 -2.81 -11.49
CA TYR A 643 -7.85 -1.40 -11.88
C TYR A 643 -7.19 -1.21 -13.24
N LEU A 644 -6.09 -1.93 -13.49
CA LEU A 644 -5.33 -1.81 -14.72
C LEU A 644 -6.14 -2.35 -15.92
N SER A 645 -6.94 -3.39 -15.69
CA SER A 645 -7.85 -3.94 -16.68
C SER A 645 -8.99 -2.98 -16.99
N ASP A 646 -9.65 -2.45 -15.97
CA ASP A 646 -10.71 -1.45 -16.13
C ASP A 646 -10.21 -0.19 -16.84
N ASP A 647 -9.05 0.35 -16.44
CA ASP A 647 -8.43 1.52 -17.07
C ASP A 647 -8.11 1.27 -18.56
N THR A 648 -7.71 0.05 -18.94
CA THR A 648 -7.48 -0.33 -20.34
C THR A 648 -8.78 -0.51 -21.11
N GLN A 649 -9.81 -1.09 -20.50
CA GLN A 649 -11.14 -1.23 -21.08
C GLN A 649 -11.80 0.14 -21.30
N PHE A 650 -11.72 1.03 -20.31
CA PHE A 650 -12.21 2.42 -20.42
C PHE A 650 -11.47 3.17 -21.51
N TYR A 651 -10.16 2.97 -21.65
CA TYR A 651 -9.40 3.55 -22.75
C TYR A 651 -9.88 3.07 -24.12
N ALA A 652 -10.20 1.78 -24.26
CA ALA A 652 -10.74 1.24 -25.51
C ALA A 652 -12.11 1.84 -25.87
N VAL A 653 -13.05 1.87 -24.92
CA VAL A 653 -14.36 2.53 -25.12
C VAL A 653 -14.16 4.00 -25.49
N SER A 654 -13.29 4.69 -24.78
CA SER A 654 -13.02 6.11 -25.00
C SER A 654 -12.34 6.40 -26.33
N ALA A 655 -11.50 5.49 -26.84
CA ALA A 655 -10.86 5.65 -28.13
C ALA A 655 -11.93 5.68 -29.24
N ILE A 656 -12.93 4.80 -29.16
CA ILE A 656 -14.07 4.79 -30.07
C ILE A 656 -14.86 6.10 -29.96
N LEU A 657 -15.17 6.55 -28.73
CA LEU A 657 -15.90 7.80 -28.50
C LEU A 657 -15.16 9.02 -29.04
N LEU A 658 -13.84 9.10 -28.85
CA LEU A 658 -13.02 10.22 -29.32
C LEU A 658 -12.86 10.22 -30.84
N ILE A 659 -12.68 9.05 -31.47
CA ILE A 659 -12.68 8.94 -32.94
C ILE A 659 -14.02 9.42 -33.50
N LEU A 660 -15.14 8.99 -32.90
CA LEU A 660 -16.48 9.48 -33.25
C LEU A 660 -16.64 10.99 -32.98
N ALA A 661 -16.00 11.53 -31.95
CA ALA A 661 -16.07 12.96 -31.63
C ALA A 661 -15.44 13.85 -32.71
N THR A 662 -14.42 13.35 -33.42
CA THR A 662 -13.77 14.10 -34.52
C THR A 662 -14.64 14.22 -35.75
N SER A 663 -15.52 13.24 -36.01
CA SER A 663 -16.42 13.23 -37.15
C SER A 663 -17.79 13.80 -36.80
N HIS A 664 -18.35 13.40 -35.66
CA HIS A 664 -19.69 13.71 -35.20
C HIS A 664 -19.72 14.03 -33.69
N PHE A 665 -19.22 15.22 -33.33
CA PHE A 665 -19.12 15.65 -31.93
C PHE A 665 -20.44 15.52 -31.14
N LYS A 666 -21.57 15.97 -31.71
CA LYS A 666 -22.88 15.90 -31.04
C LYS A 666 -23.29 14.46 -30.71
N VAL A 667 -23.07 13.53 -31.64
CA VAL A 667 -23.39 12.11 -31.45
C VAL A 667 -22.49 11.53 -30.36
N SER A 668 -21.19 11.77 -30.41
CA SER A 668 -20.26 11.31 -29.38
C SER A 668 -20.60 11.85 -27.98
N ALA A 669 -20.99 13.13 -27.88
CA ALA A 669 -21.42 13.72 -26.62
C ALA A 669 -22.70 13.08 -26.07
N ILE A 670 -23.70 12.81 -26.94
CA ILE A 670 -24.93 12.10 -26.55
C ILE A 670 -24.61 10.69 -26.06
N VAL A 671 -23.80 9.93 -26.82
CA VAL A 671 -23.42 8.55 -26.45
C VAL A 671 -22.64 8.53 -25.12
N THR A 672 -21.74 9.49 -24.92
CA THR A 672 -21.01 9.64 -23.65
C THR A 672 -21.98 9.91 -22.48
N GLY A 673 -22.98 10.78 -22.68
CA GLY A 673 -24.02 11.05 -21.69
C GLY A 673 -24.89 9.81 -21.39
N VAL A 674 -25.24 9.03 -22.42
CA VAL A 674 -25.98 7.77 -22.26
C VAL A 674 -25.17 6.76 -21.45
N PHE A 675 -23.89 6.56 -21.75
CA PHE A 675 -23.04 5.67 -20.96
C PHE A 675 -22.86 6.13 -19.52
N PHE A 676 -22.72 7.44 -19.30
CA PHE A 676 -22.64 8.00 -17.95
C PHE A 676 -23.91 7.70 -17.15
N VAL A 677 -25.08 8.04 -17.70
CA VAL A 677 -26.38 7.80 -17.06
C VAL A 677 -26.61 6.29 -16.85
N SER A 678 -26.29 5.46 -17.85
CA SER A 678 -26.38 4.01 -17.73
C SER A 678 -25.52 3.47 -16.59
N SER A 679 -24.27 3.94 -16.45
CA SER A 679 -23.37 3.52 -15.37
C SER A 679 -23.92 3.87 -13.98
N LEU A 680 -24.51 5.07 -13.82
CA LEU A 680 -25.17 5.48 -12.58
C LEU A 680 -26.37 4.57 -12.26
N PHE A 681 -27.22 4.31 -13.25
CA PHE A 681 -28.39 3.44 -13.07
C PHE A 681 -27.98 1.99 -12.75
N THR A 682 -26.99 1.44 -13.45
CA THR A 682 -26.50 0.09 -13.17
C THR A 682 -25.94 -0.01 -11.76
N THR A 683 -25.14 0.97 -11.32
CA THR A 683 -24.57 1.00 -9.96
C THR A 683 -25.68 1.09 -8.89
N GLY A 684 -26.65 1.98 -9.08
CA GLY A 684 -27.78 2.12 -8.17
C GLY A 684 -28.66 0.87 -8.12
N TYR A 685 -28.93 0.26 -9.28
CA TYR A 685 -29.71 -0.98 -9.37
C TYR A 685 -28.99 -2.15 -8.69
N VAL A 686 -27.72 -2.36 -8.99
CA VAL A 686 -26.93 -3.43 -8.36
C VAL A 686 -26.91 -3.22 -6.85
N SER A 687 -26.54 -2.02 -6.38
CA SER A 687 -26.51 -1.69 -4.94
C SER A 687 -27.86 -1.90 -4.24
N TYR A 688 -28.97 -1.56 -4.90
CA TYR A 688 -30.31 -1.78 -4.33
C TYR A 688 -30.68 -3.28 -4.30
N SER A 689 -30.45 -3.98 -5.41
CA SER A 689 -30.79 -5.40 -5.57
C SER A 689 -30.00 -6.31 -4.64
N SER A 690 -28.74 -5.97 -4.38
CA SER A 690 -27.84 -6.74 -3.52
C SER A 690 -27.95 -6.35 -2.04
N GLN A 691 -28.87 -5.45 -1.68
CA GLN A 691 -28.98 -4.85 -0.35
C GLN A 691 -27.63 -4.31 0.16
N HIS A 692 -26.80 -3.79 -0.74
CA HIS A 692 -25.51 -3.21 -0.38
C HIS A 692 -25.74 -1.98 0.47
N VAL A 693 -25.14 -1.96 1.65
CA VAL A 693 -25.16 -0.83 2.55
C VAL A 693 -23.73 -0.26 2.56
N PRO A 694 -23.49 0.92 1.96
CA PRO A 694 -22.19 1.57 2.01
C PRO A 694 -21.94 1.99 3.46
N ASN A 695 -21.24 1.12 4.18
CA ASN A 695 -20.95 1.23 5.61
C ASN A 695 -19.48 1.59 5.77
N GLY A 696 -19.18 2.50 6.70
CA GLY A 696 -17.79 2.77 7.08
C GLY A 696 -17.08 1.56 7.70
N GLU A 697 -17.80 0.53 8.14
CA GLU A 697 -17.21 -0.64 8.80
C GLU A 697 -16.67 -1.67 7.79
N ASP A 698 -17.22 -1.73 6.57
CA ASP A 698 -16.67 -2.55 5.48
C ASP A 698 -16.94 -1.92 4.09
N PRO A 699 -16.01 -1.09 3.59
CA PRO A 699 -16.14 -0.39 2.31
C PRO A 699 -15.97 -1.31 1.09
N PHE A 700 -15.61 -2.57 1.31
CA PHE A 700 -15.43 -3.56 0.25
C PHE A 700 -16.47 -4.69 0.31
N THR A 701 -17.51 -4.54 1.14
CA THR A 701 -18.71 -5.38 1.08
C THR A 701 -19.15 -5.52 -0.38
N GLN A 702 -19.16 -6.75 -0.90
CA GLN A 702 -19.54 -7.05 -2.28
C GLN A 702 -18.57 -6.49 -3.35
N PHE A 703 -17.26 -6.60 -3.08
CA PHE A 703 -16.18 -6.26 -4.01
C PHE A 703 -16.42 -6.79 -5.43
N ASP A 704 -16.80 -8.07 -5.55
CA ASP A 704 -17.08 -8.76 -6.83
C ASP A 704 -18.36 -8.29 -7.56
N LYS A 705 -19.25 -7.52 -6.92
CA LYS A 705 -20.50 -7.07 -7.57
C LYS A 705 -20.47 -5.59 -7.94
N ILE A 706 -19.79 -4.78 -7.14
CA ILE A 706 -19.88 -3.31 -7.22
C ILE A 706 -18.50 -2.65 -7.39
N TYR A 707 -17.42 -3.23 -6.89
CA TYR A 707 -16.16 -2.50 -6.80
C TYR A 707 -15.23 -2.74 -8.00
N ASP A 708 -15.13 -3.99 -8.45
CA ASP A 708 -14.19 -4.43 -9.50
C ASP A 708 -14.77 -4.38 -10.92
N LYS A 709 -16.08 -4.20 -11.07
CA LYS A 709 -16.76 -4.31 -12.38
C LYS A 709 -16.73 -3.00 -13.16
N PRO A 710 -16.33 -3.04 -14.46
CA PRO A 710 -16.09 -1.85 -15.26
C PRO A 710 -17.35 -0.97 -15.44
N TRP A 711 -18.54 -1.56 -15.55
CA TRP A 711 -19.80 -0.81 -15.76
C TRP A 711 -20.21 0.04 -14.56
N THR A 712 -19.75 -0.29 -13.35
CA THR A 712 -20.06 0.48 -12.13
C THR A 712 -19.04 1.61 -11.86
N ARG A 713 -17.84 1.52 -12.44
CA ARG A 713 -16.74 2.47 -12.22
C ARG A 713 -16.43 3.37 -13.42
N LEU A 714 -17.23 3.27 -14.49
CA LEU A 714 -17.06 4.04 -15.72
C LEU A 714 -17.28 5.56 -15.53
N GLY A 715 -18.15 5.96 -14.60
CA GLY A 715 -18.54 7.36 -14.35
C GLY A 715 -17.35 8.33 -14.19
N PRO A 716 -16.45 8.13 -13.22
CA PRO A 716 -15.23 8.93 -13.03
C PRO A 716 -14.40 9.15 -14.29
N TYR A 717 -14.24 8.10 -15.11
CA TYR A 717 -13.45 8.17 -16.35
C TYR A 717 -14.11 9.09 -17.38
N LEU A 718 -15.44 9.00 -17.55
CA LEU A 718 -16.21 9.85 -18.46
C LEU A 718 -16.20 11.33 -18.02
N VAL A 719 -16.27 11.61 -16.72
CA VAL A 719 -16.09 12.96 -16.16
C VAL A 719 -14.71 13.51 -16.52
N GLY A 720 -13.68 12.66 -16.45
CA GLY A 720 -12.33 12.97 -16.94
C GLY A 720 -12.32 13.37 -18.43
N ILE A 721 -12.94 12.58 -19.31
CA ILE A 721 -13.02 12.88 -20.76
C ILE A 721 -13.63 14.24 -21.03
N ALA A 722 -14.76 14.55 -20.37
CA ALA A 722 -15.43 15.85 -20.48
C ALA A 722 -14.51 16.99 -20.04
N THR A 723 -13.80 16.80 -18.94
CA THR A 723 -12.83 17.77 -18.40
C THR A 723 -11.67 18.02 -19.37
N GLY A 724 -11.13 16.96 -19.96
CA GLY A 724 -10.07 17.06 -20.98
C GLY A 724 -10.50 17.85 -22.22
N TRP A 725 -11.75 17.67 -22.66
CA TRP A 725 -12.32 18.45 -23.77
C TRP A 725 -12.51 19.93 -23.40
N ILE A 726 -13.01 20.23 -22.20
CA ILE A 726 -13.15 21.61 -21.70
C ILE A 726 -11.80 22.32 -21.69
N LEU A 727 -10.76 21.68 -21.12
CA LEU A 727 -9.40 22.24 -21.07
C LEU A 727 -8.80 22.46 -22.46
N PHE A 728 -9.04 21.54 -23.40
CA PHE A 728 -8.63 21.70 -24.79
C PHE A 728 -9.33 22.89 -25.45
N LYS A 729 -10.67 22.96 -25.36
CA LYS A 729 -11.46 23.99 -26.04
C LYS A 729 -11.18 25.40 -25.51
N THR A 730 -10.89 25.51 -24.21
CA THR A 730 -10.60 26.77 -23.54
C THR A 730 -9.11 27.16 -23.60
N ASN A 731 -8.24 26.32 -24.19
CA ASN A 731 -6.79 26.53 -24.20
C ASN A 731 -6.22 26.85 -22.80
N LEU A 732 -6.76 26.19 -21.76
CA LEU A 732 -6.47 26.43 -20.34
C LEU A 732 -6.69 27.87 -19.84
N LYS A 733 -7.48 28.68 -20.57
CA LYS A 733 -7.82 30.06 -20.21
C LYS A 733 -9.34 30.17 -20.01
N ILE A 734 -9.76 30.20 -18.75
CA ILE A 734 -11.16 30.44 -18.38
C ILE A 734 -11.19 31.64 -17.46
N ASN A 735 -11.85 32.71 -17.89
CA ASN A 735 -12.07 33.89 -17.04
C ASN A 735 -13.30 33.63 -16.17
N MET A 736 -13.08 33.43 -14.87
CA MET A 736 -14.15 33.27 -13.89
C MET A 736 -14.23 34.52 -13.01
N SER A 737 -15.45 34.95 -12.66
CA SER A 737 -15.61 36.02 -11.67
C SER A 737 -15.17 35.53 -10.28
N ARG A 738 -14.82 36.46 -9.38
CA ARG A 738 -14.39 36.11 -8.01
C ARG A 738 -15.42 35.27 -7.26
N VAL A 739 -16.69 35.56 -7.47
CA VAL A 739 -17.81 34.85 -6.84
C VAL A 739 -17.83 33.39 -7.29
N TRP A 740 -17.76 33.13 -8.59
CA TRP A 740 -17.93 31.79 -9.13
C TRP A 740 -16.79 30.83 -8.79
N TRP A 741 -15.54 31.29 -8.77
CA TRP A 741 -14.44 30.41 -8.36
C TRP A 741 -14.43 30.16 -6.85
N CYS A 742 -14.84 31.13 -6.02
CA CYS A 742 -15.05 30.92 -4.58
C CYS A 742 -16.18 29.92 -4.30
N VAL A 743 -17.34 30.08 -4.96
CA VAL A 743 -18.47 29.14 -4.85
C VAL A 743 -18.03 27.73 -5.26
N GLY A 744 -17.29 27.60 -6.36
CA GLY A 744 -16.78 26.30 -6.80
C GLY A 744 -15.86 25.64 -5.77
N TRP A 745 -14.97 26.39 -5.11
CA TRP A 745 -14.15 25.83 -4.02
C TRP A 745 -14.95 25.43 -2.79
N VAL A 746 -15.93 26.24 -2.38
CA VAL A 746 -16.79 25.92 -1.22
C VAL A 746 -17.60 24.66 -1.49
N VAL A 747 -18.23 24.56 -2.67
CA VAL A 747 -18.99 23.37 -3.07
C VAL A 747 -18.07 22.15 -3.18
N CYS A 748 -16.91 22.29 -3.81
CA CYS A 748 -15.94 21.21 -3.94
C CYS A 748 -15.44 20.72 -2.57
N ALA A 749 -15.07 21.62 -1.66
CA ALA A 749 -14.65 21.27 -0.31
C ALA A 749 -15.78 20.61 0.49
N GLY A 750 -17.00 21.14 0.41
CA GLY A 750 -18.18 20.57 1.07
C GLY A 750 -18.50 19.15 0.59
N VAL A 751 -18.44 18.92 -0.74
CA VAL A 751 -18.66 17.58 -1.31
C VAL A 751 -17.53 16.63 -0.92
N LEU A 752 -16.26 17.03 -1.03
CA LEU A 752 -15.13 16.16 -0.64
C LEU A 752 -15.18 15.80 0.85
N LEU A 753 -15.48 16.76 1.73
CA LEU A 753 -15.63 16.50 3.16
C LEU A 753 -16.83 15.58 3.44
N SER A 754 -17.95 15.77 2.74
CA SER A 754 -19.12 14.91 2.85
C SER A 754 -18.82 13.48 2.38
N LEU A 755 -18.08 13.31 1.28
CA LEU A 755 -17.70 11.98 0.78
C LEU A 755 -16.73 11.27 1.73
N VAL A 756 -15.78 11.99 2.32
CA VAL A 756 -14.75 11.40 3.20
C VAL A 756 -15.27 11.13 4.61
N PHE A 757 -16.05 12.05 5.18
CA PHE A 757 -16.46 12.01 6.59
C PHE A 757 -17.96 11.84 6.78
N GLY A 758 -18.78 11.98 5.74
CA GLY A 758 -20.25 11.99 5.85
C GLY A 758 -20.86 10.63 6.19
N LEU A 759 -20.11 9.54 6.04
CA LEU A 759 -20.53 8.20 6.49
C LEU A 759 -20.28 7.97 8.00
N HIS A 760 -19.57 8.88 8.67
CA HIS A 760 -19.28 8.75 10.09
C HIS A 760 -20.56 8.84 10.94
N GLY A 761 -20.94 7.73 11.58
CA GLY A 761 -22.15 7.66 12.40
C GLY A 761 -23.47 7.70 11.62
N ALA A 762 -23.42 7.75 10.29
CA ALA A 762 -24.59 7.71 9.42
C ALA A 762 -24.93 6.26 9.06
N ARG A 763 -26.23 5.90 9.13
CA ARG A 763 -26.75 4.63 8.64
C ARG A 763 -27.59 4.89 7.40
N LEU A 764 -27.00 4.70 6.22
CA LEU A 764 -27.76 4.70 4.97
C LEU A 764 -28.46 3.34 4.83
N ALA A 765 -29.65 3.30 4.26
CA ALA A 765 -30.36 2.04 4.03
C ALA A 765 -31.25 2.14 2.80
N GLY A 766 -31.37 1.03 2.07
CA GLY A 766 -32.23 0.90 0.89
C GLY A 766 -31.86 1.89 -0.21
N VAL A 767 -32.77 2.82 -0.51
CA VAL A 767 -32.63 3.74 -1.65
C VAL A 767 -31.54 4.80 -1.41
N THR A 768 -31.38 5.30 -0.18
CA THR A 768 -30.37 6.34 0.10
C THR A 768 -28.95 5.80 -0.05
N ALA A 769 -28.74 4.56 0.39
CA ALA A 769 -27.52 3.79 0.17
C ALA A 769 -27.23 3.62 -1.33
N ALA A 770 -28.21 3.17 -2.11
CA ALA A 770 -28.06 2.99 -3.55
C ALA A 770 -27.74 4.30 -4.30
N VAL A 771 -28.38 5.41 -3.92
CA VAL A 771 -28.11 6.74 -4.50
C VAL A 771 -26.70 7.20 -4.15
N PHE A 772 -26.26 7.01 -2.91
CA PHE A 772 -24.89 7.34 -2.50
C PHE A 772 -23.85 6.52 -3.28
N SER A 773 -24.03 5.21 -3.38
CA SER A 773 -23.13 4.32 -4.13
C SER A 773 -23.05 4.71 -5.61
N ALA A 774 -24.18 5.05 -6.23
CA ALA A 774 -24.22 5.47 -7.63
C ALA A 774 -23.51 6.80 -7.89
N LEU A 775 -23.69 7.79 -7.00
CA LEU A 775 -23.22 9.16 -7.25
C LEU A 775 -21.83 9.47 -6.69
N SER A 776 -21.44 8.85 -5.57
CA SER A 776 -20.25 9.25 -4.80
C SER A 776 -18.97 9.27 -5.62
N HIS A 777 -18.70 8.22 -6.40
CA HIS A 777 -17.53 8.12 -7.26
C HIS A 777 -17.49 9.20 -8.35
N SER A 778 -18.63 9.46 -9.01
CA SER A 778 -18.73 10.50 -10.04
C SER A 778 -18.62 11.91 -9.44
N LEU A 779 -19.16 12.13 -8.24
CA LEU A 779 -19.02 13.39 -7.51
C LEU A 779 -17.58 13.65 -7.07
N TRP A 780 -16.86 12.61 -6.61
CA TRP A 780 -15.43 12.70 -6.33
C TRP A 780 -14.66 13.13 -7.58
N ALA A 781 -14.89 12.45 -8.71
CA ALA A 781 -14.25 12.78 -9.98
C ALA A 781 -14.56 14.22 -10.43
N ALA A 782 -15.81 14.69 -10.25
CA ALA A 782 -16.20 16.06 -10.57
C ALA A 782 -15.46 17.10 -9.71
N CYS A 783 -15.27 16.81 -8.42
CA CYS A 783 -14.48 17.65 -7.53
C CYS A 783 -13.00 17.70 -7.94
N ILE A 784 -12.39 16.55 -8.26
CA ILE A 784 -11.02 16.50 -8.78
C ILE A 784 -10.91 17.27 -10.11
N SER A 785 -11.88 17.12 -11.01
CA SER A 785 -11.94 17.90 -12.25
C SER A 785 -12.01 19.41 -12.00
N TRP A 786 -12.79 19.84 -11.02
CA TRP A 786 -12.83 21.24 -10.60
C TRP A 786 -11.47 21.73 -10.10
N VAL A 787 -10.80 20.96 -9.23
CA VAL A 787 -9.44 21.28 -8.74
C VAL A 787 -8.48 21.45 -9.91
N ILE A 788 -8.51 20.55 -10.89
CA ILE A 788 -7.64 20.63 -12.08
C ILE A 788 -7.95 21.86 -12.92
N ILE A 789 -9.23 22.17 -13.19
CA ILE A 789 -9.65 23.35 -13.95
C ILE A 789 -9.23 24.63 -13.23
N ALA A 790 -9.55 24.76 -11.94
CA ALA A 790 -9.23 25.94 -11.15
C ALA A 790 -7.71 26.19 -11.09
N CYS A 791 -6.92 25.15 -10.83
CA CYS A 791 -5.46 25.28 -10.79
C CYS A 791 -4.85 25.59 -12.16
N SER A 792 -5.37 24.98 -13.23
CA SER A 792 -4.88 25.21 -14.60
C SER A 792 -5.20 26.60 -15.13
N THR A 793 -6.33 27.19 -14.71
CA THR A 793 -6.81 28.50 -15.18
C THR A 793 -6.29 29.67 -14.33
N GLY A 794 -5.50 29.40 -13.29
CA GLY A 794 -4.93 30.43 -12.41
C GLY A 794 -5.75 30.76 -11.15
N HIS A 795 -6.89 30.11 -10.94
CA HIS A 795 -7.78 30.28 -9.79
C HIS A 795 -7.51 29.25 -8.67
N GLY A 796 -6.31 28.65 -8.65
CA GLY A 796 -5.94 27.57 -7.73
C GLY A 796 -5.45 28.01 -6.36
N GLY A 797 -5.15 29.29 -6.16
CA GLY A 797 -4.55 29.79 -4.91
C GLY A 797 -3.30 28.99 -4.50
N TRP A 798 -3.26 28.56 -3.24
CA TRP A 798 -2.17 27.76 -2.66
C TRP A 798 -2.15 26.30 -3.13
N VAL A 799 -3.26 25.77 -3.64
CA VAL A 799 -3.36 24.37 -4.10
C VAL A 799 -2.52 24.16 -5.37
N ARG A 800 -2.45 25.16 -6.24
CA ARG A 800 -1.65 25.11 -7.48
C ARG A 800 -0.16 24.84 -7.20
N PRO A 801 0.58 25.69 -6.45
CA PRO A 801 2.01 25.46 -6.22
C PRO A 801 2.30 24.16 -5.46
N LEU A 802 1.40 23.73 -4.56
CA LEU A 802 1.52 22.45 -3.87
C LEU A 802 1.47 21.27 -4.86
N LEU A 803 0.45 21.22 -5.72
CA LEU A 803 0.24 20.10 -6.65
C LEU A 803 1.14 20.17 -7.89
N SER A 804 1.65 21.36 -8.25
CA SER A 804 2.57 21.54 -9.37
C SER A 804 4.05 21.54 -8.97
N SER A 805 4.37 21.19 -7.72
CA SER A 805 5.74 21.21 -7.21
C SER A 805 6.66 20.28 -8.02
N PRO A 806 7.83 20.76 -8.51
CA PRO A 806 8.79 19.95 -9.26
C PRO A 806 9.32 18.72 -8.49
N LEU A 807 9.32 18.77 -7.16
CA LEU A 807 9.73 17.66 -6.30
C LEU A 807 8.84 16.42 -6.52
N LEU A 808 7.57 16.60 -6.91
CA LEU A 808 6.61 15.52 -7.11
C LEU A 808 6.72 14.86 -8.49
N TYR A 809 7.48 15.46 -9.43
CA TYR A 809 7.52 14.97 -10.82
C TYR A 809 8.15 13.58 -10.96
N PRO A 810 9.29 13.27 -10.31
CA PRO A 810 9.89 11.94 -10.39
C PRO A 810 8.93 10.86 -9.88
N PHE A 811 8.31 11.08 -8.70
CA PHE A 811 7.33 10.16 -8.11
C PHE A 811 6.12 9.95 -9.01
N SER A 812 5.62 11.03 -9.62
CA SER A 812 4.51 10.97 -10.57
C SER A 812 4.84 10.15 -11.83
N ARG A 813 6.08 10.22 -12.32
CA ARG A 813 6.51 9.51 -13.54
C ARG A 813 6.67 8.01 -13.31
N VAL A 814 7.06 7.60 -12.10
CA VAL A 814 7.19 6.18 -11.72
C VAL A 814 5.93 5.60 -11.05
N THR A 815 4.84 6.38 -10.97
CA THR A 815 3.62 5.97 -10.25
C THR A 815 3.02 4.66 -10.78
N TYR A 816 3.07 4.42 -12.09
CA TYR A 816 2.56 3.16 -12.66
C TYR A 816 3.35 1.93 -12.16
N CYS A 817 4.68 1.99 -12.22
CA CYS A 817 5.51 0.93 -11.65
C CYS A 817 5.33 0.80 -10.13
N THR A 818 5.12 1.93 -9.43
CA THR A 818 4.85 1.92 -7.97
C THR A 818 3.54 1.20 -7.66
N TYR A 819 2.52 1.44 -8.47
CA TYR A 819 1.25 0.75 -8.37
C TYR A 819 1.38 -0.78 -8.55
N LEU A 820 2.21 -1.25 -9.49
CA LEU A 820 2.43 -2.70 -9.66
C LEU A 820 3.23 -3.33 -8.51
N VAL A 821 4.23 -2.60 -7.98
CA VAL A 821 5.22 -3.14 -7.04
C VAL A 821 4.74 -3.10 -5.60
N HIS A 822 3.99 -2.08 -5.20
CA HIS A 822 3.67 -1.88 -3.77
C HIS A 822 2.97 -3.08 -3.11
N PRO A 823 1.98 -3.78 -3.71
CA PRO A 823 1.32 -4.90 -3.03
C PRO A 823 2.28 -6.07 -2.85
N VAL A 824 3.23 -6.23 -3.78
CA VAL A 824 4.29 -7.25 -3.70
C VAL A 824 5.23 -6.96 -2.55
N VAL A 825 5.64 -5.69 -2.37
CA VAL A 825 6.48 -5.28 -1.24
C VAL A 825 5.75 -5.47 0.09
N LEU A 826 4.50 -5.04 0.17
CA LEU A 826 3.66 -5.20 1.36
C LEU A 826 3.55 -6.68 1.76
N ARG A 827 3.23 -7.54 0.80
CA ARG A 827 3.11 -8.99 1.02
C ARG A 827 4.46 -9.62 1.34
N TYR A 828 5.53 -9.21 0.68
CA TYR A 828 6.86 -9.72 0.97
C TYR A 828 7.24 -9.49 2.43
N VAL A 829 7.01 -8.27 2.95
CA VAL A 829 7.26 -7.96 4.37
C VAL A 829 6.35 -8.76 5.28
N ALA A 830 5.04 -8.82 4.99
CA ALA A 830 4.08 -9.56 5.81
C ALA A 830 4.35 -11.07 5.88
N MET A 831 4.77 -11.68 4.76
CA MET A 831 5.02 -13.13 4.68
C MET A 831 6.34 -13.57 5.29
N HIS A 832 7.23 -12.63 5.59
CA HIS A 832 8.44 -12.90 6.38
C HIS A 832 8.19 -12.79 7.89
N LEU A 833 7.01 -12.38 8.34
CA LEU A 833 6.67 -12.38 9.75
C LEU A 833 6.58 -13.83 10.26
N THR A 834 7.21 -14.07 11.40
CA THR A 834 7.13 -15.34 12.16
C THR A 834 6.21 -15.22 13.37
N HIS A 835 5.93 -13.98 13.78
CA HIS A 835 5.03 -13.62 14.88
C HIS A 835 4.03 -12.55 14.43
N PRO A 836 2.82 -12.52 15.02
CA PRO A 836 1.83 -11.49 14.71
C PRO A 836 2.33 -10.10 15.15
N ILE A 837 1.88 -9.06 14.46
CA ILE A 837 2.21 -7.68 14.80
C ILE A 837 1.22 -7.15 15.82
N HIS A 838 1.71 -6.50 16.88
CA HIS A 838 0.85 -5.74 17.77
C HIS A 838 0.48 -4.40 17.15
N LEU A 839 -0.81 -4.14 16.89
CA LEU A 839 -1.24 -2.90 16.26
C LEU A 839 -1.03 -1.70 17.17
N GLY A 840 -0.36 -0.68 16.64
CA GLY A 840 -0.25 0.64 17.22
C GLY A 840 -0.18 1.71 16.15
N GLU A 841 -0.81 2.86 16.38
CA GLU A 841 -0.91 3.95 15.38
C GLU A 841 0.45 4.41 14.87
N LEU A 842 1.43 4.55 15.77
CA LEU A 842 2.79 4.97 15.42
C LEU A 842 3.51 3.91 14.60
N LEU A 843 3.37 2.64 14.97
CA LEU A 843 4.01 1.52 14.27
C LEU A 843 3.48 1.41 12.84
N VAL A 844 2.15 1.46 12.66
CA VAL A 844 1.52 1.44 11.33
C VAL A 844 2.00 2.60 10.47
N PHE A 845 2.14 3.79 11.05
CA PHE A 845 2.66 4.95 10.32
C PHE A 845 4.14 4.80 9.90
N VAL A 846 4.99 4.25 10.79
CA VAL A 846 6.40 3.97 10.47
C VAL A 846 6.51 2.90 9.38
N LEU A 847 5.70 1.84 9.48
CA LEU A 847 5.62 0.79 8.46
C LEU A 847 5.19 1.38 7.11
N PHE A 848 4.16 2.22 7.08
CA PHE A 848 3.73 2.91 5.87
C PHE A 848 4.87 3.71 5.22
N LEU A 849 5.60 4.53 5.99
CA LEU A 849 6.69 5.33 5.45
C LEU A 849 7.81 4.44 4.87
N GLY A 850 8.19 3.38 5.58
CA GLY A 850 9.19 2.42 5.11
C GLY A 850 8.76 1.71 3.83
N LEU A 851 7.53 1.19 3.80
CA LEU A 851 6.95 0.50 2.65
C LEU A 851 6.80 1.42 1.43
N ALA A 852 6.42 2.68 1.64
CA ALA A 852 6.33 3.67 0.57
C ALA A 852 7.71 3.93 -0.06
N VAL A 853 8.75 4.15 0.75
CA VAL A 853 10.12 4.40 0.27
C VAL A 853 10.63 3.20 -0.53
N ILE A 854 10.48 1.97 -0.01
CA ILE A 854 10.91 0.75 -0.70
C ILE A 854 10.14 0.58 -2.01
N SER A 855 8.82 0.83 -2.01
CA SER A 855 7.97 0.69 -3.20
C SER A 855 8.39 1.67 -4.30
N PHE A 856 8.61 2.94 -3.98
CA PHE A 856 9.07 3.94 -4.96
C PHE A 856 10.47 3.64 -5.48
N PHE A 857 11.37 3.15 -4.61
CA PHE A 857 12.73 2.77 -5.02
C PHE A 857 12.72 1.60 -6.01
N LEU A 858 12.02 0.51 -5.69
CA LEU A 858 11.92 -0.66 -6.59
C LEU A 858 11.17 -0.31 -7.88
N ALA A 859 10.13 0.51 -7.79
CA ALA A 859 9.42 1.01 -8.96
C ALA A 859 10.29 1.86 -9.89
N PHE A 860 11.20 2.67 -9.33
CA PHE A 860 12.17 3.41 -10.12
C PHE A 860 13.11 2.48 -10.90
N VAL A 861 13.62 1.42 -10.25
CA VAL A 861 14.45 0.40 -10.93
C VAL A 861 13.70 -0.27 -12.06
N ILE A 862 12.46 -0.72 -11.81
CA ILE A 862 11.62 -1.38 -12.84
C ILE A 862 11.25 -0.42 -13.97
N SER A 863 10.96 0.85 -13.65
CA SER A 863 10.63 1.86 -14.67
C SER A 863 11.83 2.13 -15.60
N VAL A 864 13.06 2.23 -15.07
CA VAL A 864 14.27 2.39 -15.88
C VAL A 864 14.57 1.15 -16.72
N ALA A 865 14.33 -0.04 -16.18
CA ALA A 865 14.64 -1.31 -16.85
C ALA A 865 13.63 -1.69 -17.95
N PHE A 866 12.33 -1.47 -17.71
CA PHE A 866 11.25 -1.99 -18.57
C PHE A 866 10.36 -0.89 -19.17
N GLU A 867 9.90 0.09 -18.39
CA GLU A 867 8.93 1.08 -18.90
C GLU A 867 9.59 2.11 -19.83
N ALA A 868 10.66 2.76 -19.37
CA ALA A 868 11.31 3.86 -20.06
C ALA A 868 11.91 3.45 -21.43
N PRO A 869 12.61 2.31 -21.56
CA PRO A 869 13.14 1.87 -22.85
C PRO A 869 12.02 1.65 -23.87
N ILE A 870 10.94 0.99 -23.48
CA ILE A 870 9.79 0.74 -24.37
C ILE A 870 9.13 2.05 -24.80
N VAL A 871 8.94 3.00 -23.89
CA VAL A 871 8.41 4.33 -24.23
C VAL A 871 9.32 5.04 -25.24
N THR A 872 10.63 4.93 -25.09
CA THR A 872 11.60 5.54 -26.01
C THR A 872 11.61 4.83 -27.37
N MET A 873 11.56 3.49 -27.40
CA MET A 873 11.42 2.70 -28.62
C MET A 873 10.13 3.07 -29.39
N LEU A 874 9.00 3.22 -28.70
CA LEU A 874 7.74 3.64 -29.32
C LEU A 874 7.84 5.04 -29.95
N LYS A 875 8.62 5.96 -29.37
CA LYS A 875 8.89 7.28 -29.97
C LYS A 875 9.75 7.17 -31.23
N ILE A 876 10.72 6.25 -31.28
CA ILE A 876 11.61 6.01 -32.43
C ILE A 876 10.83 5.40 -33.60
N ILE A 877 9.98 4.41 -33.32
CA ILE A 877 9.18 3.69 -34.32
C ILE A 877 8.02 4.57 -34.82
N SER A 878 7.55 5.52 -34.01
CA SER A 878 6.52 6.47 -34.42
C SER A 878 7.03 7.36 -35.56
N PRO A 879 6.21 7.68 -36.59
CA PRO A 879 6.61 8.52 -37.73
C PRO A 879 6.96 9.97 -37.38
N GLN A 880 7.06 10.30 -36.10
CA GLN A 880 7.53 11.58 -35.58
C GLN A 880 8.90 11.40 -34.96
N LYS A 881 9.94 11.30 -35.80
CA LYS A 881 11.32 11.44 -35.36
C LYS A 881 11.47 12.76 -34.58
N LYS A 882 11.66 12.68 -33.27
CA LYS A 882 12.40 13.71 -32.54
C LYS A 882 13.82 13.18 -32.41
N PRO A 883 14.85 13.94 -32.81
CA PRO A 883 16.22 13.48 -32.71
C PRO A 883 16.58 13.15 -31.25
N HIS A 884 17.39 12.11 -31.08
CA HIS A 884 17.89 11.72 -29.76
C HIS A 884 18.75 12.87 -29.23
N ARG A 885 18.35 13.46 -28.10
CA ARG A 885 19.19 14.44 -27.39
C ARG A 885 20.23 13.63 -26.60
N VAL A 886 21.50 13.80 -26.91
CA VAL A 886 22.66 13.16 -26.25
C VAL A 886 23.18 14.06 -25.13
#